data_AF-A0A420U4F1-F1
#
_entry.id   AF-A0A420U4F1-F1
#
_cell.length_a   1.000
_cell.length_b   1.000
_cell.length_c   1.000
_cell.angle_alpha   90.00
_cell.angle_beta   90.00
_cell.angle_gamma   90.00
#
_symmetry.space_group_name_H-M   'P 1'
#
loop_
_entity.id
_entity.type
_entity.pdbx_description
1 polymer ?
#
loop_
_entity_poly.entity_id
_entity_poly.type
_entity_poly.pdbx_seq_one_letter_code
_entity_poly.pdbx_strand_id
1 'polypeptide(L)'
;MSSIQEIQFAISRINRVLASKRTPGYRDIRLGLDRINRAIPDKQEWKGIHVAGTNGKGSICTFLAGMFKLAGLGYGSFTSPAFPERHNGVTINGLYVNPRMYEMEMKHVEEKYNRIAAGWKYKHGEEPPNLTPFEFETATAFRVFNKMHVPYGIVEVGMGGATDATNAMKQKSVTIISKIGLDHQEYLGNSIEHIAKVKAGIMQRNVPCIVDHTNKPSVIHVLRKHAREIGTDIILTWKGEPLLLTLDNSKWMLESYQVQNLLCAAMAFRHLFPLQEINLDKLMETDPFLPGRLETVQVNAPLSGIQPREILVDGAHNMLGITELRNHVNKRLRKGDQPVTWVMGMSQSKHKPFFKMMERLVEPQDNFAMVEFTQGPNDPQPLPASFGTEYAQMKQIAPGNVYSGTPDIASALPWACKKSGGGPLVVTGSLYLIRQLLGLKGIRRRRELGTRRPGRAQLYRYSKIARERNLTDEEAREFKQARRHHFLSPKRSKVFAQVHDGGPIQPLKVPVKTRELQRMAAFHNKQAEGYRKSIAAIKRDMESPKKKTDKPETAVENVASRLADLEAQAAKHKAEYEDAMFKIRGYRALPHMKYKSHRQVFGYPATPKPPTKSPFQPAGSKKKRKGKSKHSSKDNKESFKDQLAAAEKQRALEIKQAKARDSSDPFEAQVAANRKTEGNS
;
A
#
# COMPACT_ATOMS: atom_id res chain seq x y z
N MET A 1 -42.95 25.70 -41.64
CA MET A 1 -42.64 25.38 -40.23
C MET A 1 -43.02 26.61 -39.41
N SER A 2 -43.52 26.49 -38.17
CA SER A 2 -43.89 27.69 -37.40
C SER A 2 -42.61 28.43 -36.95
N SER A 3 -42.67 29.75 -36.80
CA SER A 3 -41.52 30.56 -36.37
C SER A 3 -40.89 30.06 -35.06
N ILE A 4 -41.69 29.43 -34.20
CA ILE A 4 -41.26 28.80 -32.94
C ILE A 4 -40.38 27.57 -33.21
N GLN A 5 -40.70 26.76 -34.22
CA GLN A 5 -39.89 25.59 -34.59
C GLN A 5 -38.56 26.01 -35.22
N GLU A 6 -38.54 27.08 -35.99
CA GLU A 6 -37.31 27.64 -36.57
C GLU A 6 -36.41 28.27 -35.50
N ILE A 7 -37.00 28.96 -34.52
CA ILE A 7 -36.28 29.48 -33.35
C ILE A 7 -35.69 28.33 -32.53
N GLN A 8 -36.44 27.25 -32.27
CA GLN A 8 -35.91 26.09 -31.56
C GLN A 8 -34.81 25.37 -32.36
N PHE A 9 -34.95 25.28 -33.68
CA PHE A 9 -33.93 24.69 -34.53
C PHE A 9 -32.66 25.55 -34.54
N ALA A 10 -32.79 26.88 -34.61
CA ALA A 10 -31.69 27.83 -34.53
C ALA A 10 -30.98 27.76 -33.17
N ILE A 11 -31.73 27.73 -32.06
CA ILE A 11 -31.19 27.55 -30.70
C ILE A 11 -30.47 26.22 -30.58
N SER A 12 -31.01 25.13 -31.12
CA SER A 12 -30.35 23.81 -31.08
C SER A 12 -29.03 23.80 -31.85
N ARG A 13 -28.97 24.51 -32.99
CA ARG A 13 -27.78 24.62 -33.84
C ARG A 13 -26.73 25.53 -33.22
N ILE A 14 -27.14 26.63 -32.59
CA ILE A 14 -26.29 27.52 -31.79
C ILE A 14 -25.72 26.74 -30.60
N ASN A 15 -26.53 25.98 -29.87
CA ASN A 15 -26.08 25.15 -28.75
C ASN A 15 -25.09 24.06 -29.18
N ARG A 16 -25.26 23.48 -30.38
CA ARG A 16 -24.35 22.49 -30.96
C ARG A 16 -22.99 23.10 -31.31
N VAL A 17 -23.00 24.31 -31.88
CA VAL A 17 -21.77 25.06 -32.20
C VAL A 17 -21.09 25.57 -30.92
N LEU A 18 -21.85 26.03 -29.92
CA LEU A 18 -21.33 26.41 -28.60
C LEU A 18 -20.78 25.21 -27.82
N ALA A 19 -21.37 24.02 -27.94
CA ALA A 19 -20.83 22.79 -27.36
C ALA A 19 -19.45 22.44 -27.96
N SER A 20 -19.24 22.71 -29.25
CA SER A 20 -17.95 22.52 -29.93
C SER A 20 -16.91 23.61 -29.61
N LYS A 21 -17.37 24.79 -29.16
CA LYS A 21 -16.53 25.94 -28.75
C LYS A 21 -16.38 26.08 -27.23
N ARG A 22 -16.72 25.05 -26.44
CA ARG A 22 -16.52 25.09 -24.97
C ARG A 22 -15.03 25.22 -24.68
N THR A 23 -14.65 26.37 -24.12
CA THR A 23 -13.29 26.66 -23.66
C THR A 23 -12.82 25.55 -22.71
N PRO A 24 -11.63 24.97 -22.94
CA PRO A 24 -11.06 23.97 -22.05
C PRO A 24 -10.70 24.67 -20.71
N GLY A 25 -11.56 24.53 -19.71
CA GLY A 25 -11.32 25.12 -18.39
C GLY A 25 -12.54 25.23 -17.46
N TYR A 26 -13.76 25.24 -17.99
CA TYR A 26 -14.96 25.30 -17.15
C TYR A 26 -15.49 23.88 -16.85
N ARG A 27 -15.38 23.44 -15.59
CA ARG A 27 -16.00 22.19 -15.13
C ARG A 27 -17.51 22.41 -15.04
N ASP A 28 -18.24 22.02 -16.07
CA ASP A 28 -19.72 21.99 -16.08
C ASP A 28 -20.21 20.86 -15.15
N ILE A 29 -20.13 21.08 -13.84
CA ILE A 29 -20.54 20.12 -12.82
C ILE A 29 -22.03 20.33 -12.53
N ARG A 30 -22.89 19.56 -13.19
CA ARG A 30 -24.27 19.40 -12.73
C ARG A 30 -24.27 18.53 -11.47
N LEU A 31 -24.46 19.17 -10.32
CA LEU A 31 -24.57 18.50 -9.02
C LEU A 31 -25.76 17.51 -9.01
N GLY A 32 -25.56 16.35 -8.40
CA GLY A 32 -26.59 15.31 -8.26
C GLY A 32 -26.02 13.90 -8.31
N LEU A 33 -26.78 12.93 -7.80
CA LEU A 33 -26.36 11.52 -7.75
C LEU A 33 -26.92 10.68 -8.93
N ASP A 34 -27.67 11.29 -9.85
CA ASP A 34 -28.38 10.55 -10.90
C ASP A 34 -27.47 9.79 -11.84
N ARG A 35 -26.38 10.41 -12.29
CA ARG A 35 -25.41 9.80 -13.22
C ARG A 35 -24.66 8.66 -12.55
N ILE A 36 -24.07 8.94 -11.38
CA ILE A 36 -23.30 7.95 -10.63
C ILE A 36 -24.15 6.75 -10.20
N ASN A 37 -25.39 6.94 -9.75
CA ASN A 37 -26.28 5.85 -9.35
C ASN A 37 -26.57 4.86 -10.48
N ARG A 38 -26.48 5.31 -11.74
CA ARG A 38 -26.65 4.46 -12.93
C ARG A 38 -25.34 3.77 -13.34
N ALA A 39 -24.21 4.41 -13.08
CA ALA A 39 -22.88 3.88 -13.40
C ALA A 39 -22.40 2.80 -12.41
N ILE A 40 -22.73 2.93 -11.13
CA ILE A 40 -22.31 2.00 -10.07
C ILE A 40 -23.02 0.63 -10.18
N PRO A 41 -22.51 -0.42 -9.52
CA PRO A 41 -23.22 -1.69 -9.37
C PRO A 41 -24.53 -1.53 -8.58
N ASP A 42 -25.58 -2.23 -9.01
CA ASP A 42 -26.91 -2.17 -8.37
C ASP A 42 -26.89 -2.79 -6.97
N LYS A 43 -26.12 -3.87 -6.80
CA LYS A 43 -25.84 -4.52 -5.51
C LYS A 43 -24.43 -4.16 -5.05
N GLN A 44 -24.28 -3.75 -3.80
CA GLN A 44 -22.99 -3.56 -3.12
C GLN A 44 -22.95 -4.53 -1.94
N GLU A 45 -22.02 -5.50 -1.97
CA GLU A 45 -21.92 -6.55 -0.92
C GLU A 45 -21.09 -6.08 0.30
N TRP A 46 -20.54 -4.88 0.23
CA TRP A 46 -19.66 -4.29 1.24
C TRP A 46 -20.37 -3.19 2.03
N LYS A 47 -19.93 -3.01 3.27
CA LYS A 47 -20.41 -1.95 4.17
C LYS A 47 -19.46 -0.77 4.18
N GLY A 48 -20.00 0.44 4.09
CA GLY A 48 -19.22 1.65 3.98
C GLY A 48 -18.83 2.32 5.29
N ILE A 49 -17.59 2.79 5.37
CA ILE A 49 -17.14 3.82 6.30
C ILE A 49 -16.89 5.09 5.48
N HIS A 50 -17.70 6.12 5.68
CA HIS A 50 -17.71 7.29 4.80
C HIS A 50 -17.12 8.51 5.49
N VAL A 51 -16.05 9.08 4.93
CA VAL A 51 -15.24 10.11 5.59
C VAL A 51 -15.31 11.43 4.84
N ALA A 52 -15.99 12.42 5.43
CA ALA A 52 -16.06 13.80 4.97
C ALA A 52 -15.23 14.75 5.85
N GLY A 53 -15.03 15.96 5.34
CA GLY A 53 -14.28 17.01 6.02
C GLY A 53 -13.54 17.93 5.05
N THR A 54 -12.90 18.97 5.58
CA THR A 54 -12.00 19.83 4.80
C THR A 54 -10.61 19.20 4.80
N ASN A 55 -9.99 19.05 5.97
CA ASN A 55 -8.66 18.42 6.14
C ASN A 55 -8.74 17.16 7.01
N GLY A 56 -7.80 16.23 6.83
CA GLY A 56 -7.68 15.03 7.66
C GLY A 56 -8.42 13.77 7.15
N LYS A 57 -9.26 13.89 6.11
CA LYS A 57 -10.02 12.77 5.51
C LYS A 57 -9.11 11.59 5.14
N GLY A 58 -8.16 11.79 4.23
CA GLY A 58 -7.20 10.76 3.86
C GLY A 58 -6.44 10.15 5.04
N SER A 59 -6.00 10.97 6.02
CA SER A 59 -5.30 10.46 7.21
C SER A 59 -6.19 9.56 8.07
N ILE A 60 -7.46 9.92 8.27
CA ILE A 60 -8.45 9.08 8.96
C ILE A 60 -8.62 7.75 8.20
N CYS A 61 -8.75 7.79 6.87
CA CYS A 61 -8.82 6.58 6.05
C CYS A 61 -7.59 5.70 6.23
N THR A 62 -6.38 6.28 6.28
CA THR A 62 -5.13 5.56 6.51
C THR A 62 -5.06 4.92 7.90
N PHE A 63 -5.47 5.64 8.95
CA PHE A 63 -5.52 5.07 10.31
C PHE A 63 -6.53 3.93 10.42
N LEU A 64 -7.73 4.10 9.84
CA LEU A 64 -8.71 3.01 9.74
C LEU A 64 -8.13 1.80 9.00
N ALA A 65 -7.51 2.00 7.84
CA ALA A 65 -6.88 0.92 7.08
C ALA A 65 -5.81 0.16 7.92
N GLY A 66 -5.05 0.89 8.75
CA GLY A 66 -4.11 0.29 9.71
C GLY A 66 -4.80 -0.54 10.80
N MET A 67 -5.89 -0.05 11.38
CA MET A 67 -6.67 -0.78 12.41
C MET A 67 -7.31 -2.05 11.84
N PHE A 68 -7.93 -1.95 10.65
CA PHE A 68 -8.46 -3.12 9.95
C PHE A 68 -7.38 -4.15 9.65
N LYS A 69 -6.19 -3.71 9.23
CA LYS A 69 -5.03 -4.58 8.99
C LYS A 69 -4.59 -5.29 10.25
N LEU A 70 -4.49 -4.59 11.38
CA LEU A 70 -4.11 -5.18 12.67
C LEU A 70 -5.15 -6.20 13.17
N ALA A 71 -6.43 -5.91 12.97
CA ALA A 71 -7.52 -6.82 13.34
C ALA A 71 -7.70 -8.00 12.36
N GLY A 72 -6.91 -8.08 11.29
CA GLY A 72 -7.03 -9.14 10.27
C GLY A 72 -8.32 -9.07 9.46
N LEU A 73 -8.99 -7.92 9.43
CA LEU A 73 -10.27 -7.72 8.74
C LEU A 73 -10.04 -7.30 7.28
N GLY A 74 -10.83 -7.85 6.36
CA GLY A 74 -10.80 -7.47 4.95
C GLY A 74 -11.39 -6.07 4.72
N TYR A 75 -10.77 -5.28 3.86
CA TYR A 75 -11.27 -3.95 3.48
C TYR A 75 -10.77 -3.51 2.10
N GLY A 76 -11.54 -2.64 1.47
CA GLY A 76 -11.08 -1.75 0.41
C GLY A 76 -10.98 -0.32 0.92
N SER A 77 -10.09 0.49 0.34
CA SER A 77 -10.05 1.94 0.60
C SER A 77 -10.05 2.73 -0.69
N PHE A 78 -10.84 3.80 -0.74
CA PHE A 78 -10.87 4.78 -1.83
C PHE A 78 -10.51 6.16 -1.27
N THR A 79 -9.42 6.73 -1.76
CA THR A 79 -8.90 8.04 -1.36
C THR A 79 -8.74 8.95 -2.56
N SER A 80 -9.03 10.24 -2.39
CA SER A 80 -8.98 11.22 -3.48
C SER A 80 -8.30 12.54 -3.07
N PRO A 81 -7.60 13.22 -4.00
CA PRO A 81 -7.31 12.78 -5.35
C PRO A 81 -6.36 11.58 -5.37
N ALA A 82 -6.47 10.74 -6.41
CA ALA A 82 -5.57 9.60 -6.58
C ALA A 82 -4.11 10.07 -6.78
N PHE A 83 -3.18 9.45 -6.04
CA PHE A 83 -1.79 9.87 -6.02
C PHE A 83 -0.83 8.68 -5.76
N PRO A 84 0.29 8.56 -6.50
CA PRO A 84 0.69 9.41 -7.62
C PRO A 84 -0.13 9.16 -8.90
N GLU A 85 -0.59 7.94 -9.15
CA GLU A 85 -1.37 7.57 -10.34
C GLU A 85 -2.85 7.32 -10.01
N ARG A 86 -3.70 7.28 -11.05
CA ARG A 86 -5.16 7.11 -10.89
C ARG A 86 -5.54 5.84 -10.13
N HIS A 87 -4.89 4.72 -10.43
CA HIS A 87 -5.17 3.45 -9.77
C HIS A 87 -4.74 3.45 -8.28
N ASN A 88 -3.82 4.33 -7.87
CA ASN A 88 -3.37 4.42 -6.48
C ASN A 88 -4.42 5.00 -5.53
N GLY A 89 -5.50 5.58 -6.07
CA GLY A 89 -6.67 5.97 -5.26
C GLY A 89 -7.42 4.79 -4.67
N VAL A 90 -7.20 3.56 -5.16
CA VAL A 90 -7.89 2.34 -4.70
C VAL A 90 -6.91 1.33 -4.13
N THR A 91 -7.14 0.91 -2.89
CA THR A 91 -6.38 -0.16 -2.24
C THR A 91 -7.28 -1.29 -1.75
N ILE A 92 -6.75 -2.51 -1.70
CA ILE A 92 -7.40 -3.71 -1.17
C ILE A 92 -6.46 -4.34 -0.15
N ASN A 93 -6.87 -4.36 1.12
CA ASN A 93 -6.08 -4.83 2.26
C ASN A 93 -4.67 -4.20 2.30
N GLY A 94 -4.58 -2.89 2.09
CA GLY A 94 -3.32 -2.13 2.15
C GLY A 94 -2.40 -2.28 0.94
N LEU A 95 -2.86 -2.87 -0.16
CA LEU A 95 -2.12 -2.95 -1.43
C LEU A 95 -2.88 -2.20 -2.53
N TYR A 96 -2.18 -1.49 -3.41
CA TYR A 96 -2.80 -0.87 -4.57
C TYR A 96 -3.48 -1.92 -5.45
N VAL A 97 -4.62 -1.57 -6.04
CA VAL A 97 -5.22 -2.40 -7.08
C VAL A 97 -4.24 -2.53 -8.26
N ASN A 98 -4.22 -3.68 -8.91
CA ASN A 98 -3.38 -3.86 -10.10
C ASN A 98 -3.82 -2.88 -11.21
N PRO A 99 -2.90 -2.11 -11.84
CA PRO A 99 -3.24 -1.08 -12.82
C PRO A 99 -4.15 -1.59 -13.93
N ARG A 100 -3.83 -2.75 -14.50
CA ARG A 100 -4.60 -3.34 -15.60
C ARG A 100 -5.99 -3.83 -15.16
N MET A 101 -6.17 -4.24 -13.90
CA MET A 101 -7.51 -4.49 -13.35
C MET A 101 -8.30 -3.19 -13.20
N TYR A 102 -7.66 -2.13 -12.72
CA TYR A 102 -8.31 -0.82 -12.62
C TYR A 102 -8.76 -0.30 -13.98
N GLU A 103 -7.90 -0.38 -15.01
CA GLU A 103 -8.24 -0.03 -16.39
C GLU A 103 -9.39 -0.87 -16.95
N MET A 104 -9.40 -2.19 -16.68
CA MET A 104 -10.51 -3.06 -17.10
C MET A 104 -11.84 -2.64 -16.47
N GLU A 105 -11.85 -2.35 -15.16
CA GLU A 105 -13.08 -1.93 -14.49
C GLU A 105 -13.50 -0.52 -14.88
N MET A 106 -12.56 0.39 -15.14
CA MET A 106 -12.83 1.69 -15.77
C MET A 106 -13.56 1.51 -17.09
N LYS A 107 -13.03 0.66 -17.98
CA LYS A 107 -13.66 0.40 -19.29
C LYS A 107 -15.07 -0.16 -19.13
N HIS A 108 -15.30 -1.06 -18.16
CA HIS A 108 -16.65 -1.56 -17.88
C HIS A 108 -17.61 -0.46 -17.37
N VAL A 109 -17.13 0.52 -16.59
CA VAL A 109 -17.94 1.70 -16.20
C VAL A 109 -18.33 2.49 -17.43
N GLU A 110 -17.37 2.79 -18.30
CA GLU A 110 -17.60 3.52 -19.55
C GLU A 110 -18.60 2.82 -20.46
N GLU A 111 -18.38 1.53 -20.74
CA GLU A 111 -19.28 0.71 -21.56
C GLU A 111 -20.69 0.58 -20.95
N LYS A 112 -20.81 0.50 -19.61
CA LYS A 112 -22.11 0.51 -18.94
C LYS A 112 -22.79 1.88 -19.09
N TYR A 113 -22.06 2.96 -18.81
CA TYR A 113 -22.63 4.30 -18.85
C TYR A 113 -23.05 4.71 -20.26
N ASN A 114 -22.23 4.46 -21.28
CA ASN A 114 -22.54 4.79 -22.67
C ASN A 114 -23.83 4.10 -23.15
N ARG A 115 -24.03 2.82 -22.76
CA ARG A 115 -25.27 2.10 -23.07
C ARG A 115 -26.50 2.71 -22.41
N ILE A 116 -26.36 3.21 -21.18
CA ILE A 116 -27.48 3.83 -20.44
C ILE A 116 -27.75 5.23 -20.97
N ALA A 117 -26.69 6.02 -21.21
CA ALA A 117 -26.77 7.39 -21.67
C ALA A 117 -27.45 7.50 -23.05
N ALA A 118 -27.23 6.54 -23.94
CA ALA A 118 -27.85 6.51 -25.27
C ALA A 118 -29.39 6.47 -25.25
N GLY A 119 -30.00 5.94 -24.17
CA GLY A 119 -31.46 5.83 -24.02
C GLY A 119 -32.05 6.76 -22.96
N TRP A 120 -31.22 7.60 -22.32
CA TRP A 120 -31.65 8.44 -21.20
C TRP A 120 -31.80 9.89 -21.64
N LYS A 121 -32.92 10.52 -21.23
CA LYS A 121 -33.12 11.97 -21.32
C LYS A 121 -33.51 12.52 -19.95
N TYR A 122 -33.06 13.72 -19.62
CA TYR A 122 -33.60 14.46 -18.48
C TYR A 122 -35.03 14.91 -18.77
N LYS A 123 -35.76 15.39 -17.74
CA LYS A 123 -37.17 15.81 -17.84
C LYS A 123 -37.47 16.82 -18.96
N HIS A 124 -36.47 17.57 -19.43
CA HIS A 124 -36.60 18.54 -20.52
C HIS A 124 -36.09 18.04 -21.88
N GLY A 125 -35.91 16.73 -22.05
CA GLY A 125 -35.43 16.13 -23.30
C GLY A 125 -33.93 16.25 -23.55
N GLU A 126 -33.19 16.88 -22.64
CA GLU A 126 -31.73 17.01 -22.69
C GLU A 126 -31.04 15.65 -22.54
N GLU A 127 -30.05 15.40 -23.37
CA GLU A 127 -29.15 14.26 -23.21
C GLU A 127 -28.28 14.43 -21.96
N PRO A 128 -27.98 13.34 -21.26
CA PRO A 128 -27.12 13.40 -20.09
C PRO A 128 -25.68 13.71 -20.46
N PRO A 129 -24.99 14.60 -19.72
CA PRO A 129 -23.57 14.80 -19.93
C PRO A 129 -22.79 13.53 -19.57
N ASN A 130 -21.55 13.44 -20.05
CA ASN A 130 -20.63 12.38 -19.64
C ASN A 130 -20.40 12.38 -18.13
N LEU A 131 -19.97 11.24 -17.59
CA LEU A 131 -19.52 11.17 -16.19
C LEU A 131 -18.36 12.13 -15.97
N THR A 132 -18.38 12.85 -14.84
CA THR A 132 -17.22 13.62 -14.41
C THR A 132 -16.06 12.68 -14.07
N PRO A 133 -14.78 13.13 -14.12
CA PRO A 133 -13.64 12.29 -13.77
C PRO A 133 -13.78 11.65 -12.39
N PHE A 134 -14.30 12.38 -11.41
CA PHE A 134 -14.50 11.88 -10.05
C PHE A 134 -15.63 10.86 -9.93
N GLU A 135 -16.75 11.04 -10.64
CA GLU A 135 -17.79 10.01 -10.73
C GLU A 135 -17.26 8.72 -11.37
N PHE A 136 -16.42 8.86 -12.39
CA PHE A 136 -15.81 7.74 -13.08
C PHE A 136 -14.86 6.94 -12.18
N GLU A 137 -13.99 7.64 -11.44
CA GLU A 137 -13.09 7.04 -10.44
C GLU A 137 -13.88 6.36 -9.30
N THR A 138 -14.93 7.02 -8.80
CA THR A 138 -15.79 6.47 -7.74
C THR A 138 -16.51 5.20 -8.20
N ALA A 139 -17.12 5.22 -9.38
CA ALA A 139 -17.79 4.04 -9.93
C ALA A 139 -16.82 2.87 -10.13
N THR A 140 -15.60 3.18 -10.58
CA THR A 140 -14.54 2.18 -10.74
C THR A 140 -14.15 1.58 -9.38
N ALA A 141 -13.94 2.41 -8.36
CA ALA A 141 -13.61 1.93 -7.01
C ALA A 141 -14.69 0.99 -6.45
N PHE A 142 -15.98 1.35 -6.59
CA PHE A 142 -17.09 0.52 -6.11
C PHE A 142 -17.19 -0.82 -6.86
N ARG A 143 -16.93 -0.82 -8.17
CA ARG A 143 -16.82 -2.05 -8.96
C ARG A 143 -15.66 -2.91 -8.48
N VAL A 144 -14.50 -2.33 -8.23
CA VAL A 144 -13.32 -3.04 -7.72
C VAL A 144 -13.64 -3.66 -6.35
N PHE A 145 -14.28 -2.93 -5.43
CA PHE A 145 -14.67 -3.46 -4.12
C PHE A 145 -15.58 -4.68 -4.24
N ASN A 146 -16.63 -4.60 -5.06
CA ASN A 146 -17.50 -5.75 -5.34
C ASN A 146 -16.74 -6.90 -5.98
N LYS A 147 -15.92 -6.62 -7.00
CA LYS A 147 -15.17 -7.65 -7.73
C LYS A 147 -14.18 -8.40 -6.84
N MET A 148 -13.66 -7.70 -5.84
CA MET A 148 -12.71 -8.22 -4.88
C MET A 148 -13.37 -8.78 -3.62
N HIS A 149 -14.71 -8.73 -3.53
CA HIS A 149 -15.53 -9.18 -2.40
C HIS A 149 -14.98 -8.66 -1.07
N VAL A 150 -14.65 -7.37 -1.00
CA VAL A 150 -14.26 -6.75 0.27
C VAL A 150 -15.50 -6.70 1.17
N PRO A 151 -15.40 -6.97 2.49
CA PRO A 151 -16.56 -6.85 3.37
C PRO A 151 -16.82 -5.40 3.81
N TYR A 152 -15.77 -4.56 3.85
CA TYR A 152 -15.85 -3.15 4.22
C TYR A 152 -15.16 -2.25 3.19
N GLY A 153 -15.73 -1.08 2.94
CA GLY A 153 -15.16 -0.03 2.09
C GLY A 153 -14.93 1.26 2.88
N ILE A 154 -13.68 1.67 3.05
CA ILE A 154 -13.30 2.97 3.64
C ILE A 154 -13.23 3.99 2.51
N VAL A 155 -14.14 4.96 2.50
CA VAL A 155 -14.34 5.85 1.35
C VAL A 155 -14.22 7.29 1.78
N GLU A 156 -13.23 7.98 1.22
CA GLU A 156 -13.05 9.42 1.34
C GLU A 156 -13.98 10.16 0.36
N VAL A 157 -14.72 11.14 0.87
CA VAL A 157 -15.47 12.10 0.06
C VAL A 157 -14.51 12.97 -0.74
N GLY A 158 -14.81 13.19 -2.03
CA GLY A 158 -14.03 14.08 -2.87
C GLY A 158 -14.29 15.55 -2.53
N MET A 159 -15.46 16.05 -2.92
CA MET A 159 -15.87 17.43 -2.70
C MET A 159 -17.35 17.51 -2.29
N GLY A 160 -17.60 18.16 -1.15
CA GLY A 160 -18.95 18.35 -0.62
C GLY A 160 -19.36 17.26 0.36
N GLY A 161 -20.48 16.59 0.07
CA GLY A 161 -21.09 15.58 0.94
C GLY A 161 -22.38 15.03 0.34
N ALA A 162 -23.50 15.76 0.48
CA ALA A 162 -24.82 15.31 0.00
C ALA A 162 -24.85 14.86 -1.48
N THR A 163 -24.22 15.66 -2.34
CA THR A 163 -24.19 15.46 -3.80
C THR A 163 -22.85 14.87 -4.29
N ASP A 164 -21.98 14.46 -3.38
CA ASP A 164 -20.71 13.84 -3.75
C ASP A 164 -20.94 12.43 -4.33
N ALA A 165 -20.19 12.06 -5.37
CA ALA A 165 -20.34 10.77 -6.04
C ALA A 165 -20.23 9.58 -5.07
N THR A 166 -19.40 9.68 -4.03
CA THR A 166 -19.23 8.61 -3.03
C THR A 166 -20.48 8.41 -2.18
N ASN A 167 -21.37 9.40 -2.12
CA ASN A 167 -22.65 9.30 -1.42
C ASN A 167 -23.65 8.37 -2.12
N ALA A 168 -23.35 7.90 -3.33
CA ALA A 168 -24.12 6.87 -4.04
C ALA A 168 -23.94 5.45 -3.45
N MET A 169 -23.08 5.32 -2.43
CA MET A 169 -22.93 4.13 -1.61
C MET A 169 -24.25 3.72 -0.95
N LYS A 170 -24.61 2.44 -1.06
CA LYS A 170 -25.93 1.94 -0.62
C LYS A 170 -26.02 1.63 0.86
N GLN A 171 -24.95 1.09 1.45
CA GLN A 171 -24.90 0.72 2.86
C GLN A 171 -23.73 1.39 3.55
N LYS A 172 -24.04 2.19 4.57
CA LYS A 172 -23.05 2.81 5.47
C LYS A 172 -23.21 2.22 6.86
N SER A 173 -22.10 1.94 7.52
CA SER A 173 -22.10 1.50 8.91
C SER A 173 -21.63 2.59 9.86
N VAL A 174 -20.75 3.48 9.41
CA VAL A 174 -20.33 4.68 10.16
C VAL A 174 -20.03 5.80 9.17
N THR A 175 -20.38 7.03 9.55
CA THR A 175 -19.93 8.26 8.87
C THR A 175 -18.97 9.04 9.76
N ILE A 176 -18.03 9.78 9.17
CA ILE A 176 -17.04 10.56 9.90
C ILE A 176 -16.96 11.96 9.30
N ILE A 177 -16.98 12.99 10.14
CA ILE A 177 -16.72 14.38 9.74
C ILE A 177 -15.50 14.89 10.49
N SER A 178 -14.40 15.03 9.76
CA SER A 178 -13.15 15.61 10.27
C SER A 178 -13.24 17.14 10.38
N LYS A 179 -12.09 17.80 10.59
CA LYS A 179 -12.01 19.26 10.66
C LYS A 179 -12.65 19.94 9.45
N ILE A 180 -13.53 20.90 9.73
CA ILE A 180 -14.16 21.77 8.73
C ILE A 180 -13.48 23.14 8.73
N GLY A 181 -13.16 23.60 7.53
CA GLY A 181 -12.63 24.93 7.25
C GLY A 181 -13.09 25.43 5.89
N LEU A 182 -12.77 26.69 5.60
CA LEU A 182 -13.04 27.30 4.30
C LEU A 182 -12.19 26.63 3.22
N ASP A 183 -12.85 26.02 2.26
CA ASP A 183 -12.25 25.43 1.06
C ASP A 183 -13.32 25.28 -0.03
N HIS A 184 -12.91 25.30 -1.30
CA HIS A 184 -13.81 25.16 -2.45
C HIS A 184 -15.06 26.06 -2.39
N GLN A 185 -14.89 27.32 -2.00
CA GLN A 185 -16.01 28.26 -1.78
C GLN A 185 -16.91 28.44 -3.01
N GLU A 186 -16.35 28.31 -4.22
CA GLU A 186 -17.06 28.33 -5.52
C GLU A 186 -18.16 27.26 -5.60
N TYR A 187 -18.00 26.14 -4.88
CA TYR A 187 -18.91 24.99 -4.95
C TYR A 187 -19.66 24.73 -3.64
N LEU A 188 -19.07 25.04 -2.48
CA LEU A 188 -19.60 24.65 -1.17
C LEU A 188 -20.22 25.80 -0.38
N GLY A 189 -20.05 27.05 -0.84
CA GLY A 189 -20.53 28.26 -0.18
C GLY A 189 -19.46 29.05 0.56
N ASN A 190 -19.84 30.25 1.01
CA ASN A 190 -18.91 31.26 1.51
C ASN A 190 -18.73 31.26 3.04
N SER A 191 -19.40 30.38 3.78
CA SER A 191 -19.27 30.28 5.24
C SER A 191 -18.97 28.84 5.68
N ILE A 192 -18.31 28.70 6.83
CA ILE A 192 -17.99 27.39 7.41
C ILE A 192 -19.26 26.61 7.78
N GLU A 193 -20.35 27.30 8.13
CA GLU A 193 -21.66 26.74 8.45
C GLU A 193 -22.32 26.14 7.20
N HIS A 194 -22.26 26.84 6.05
CA HIS A 194 -22.75 26.30 4.78
C HIS A 194 -21.96 25.06 4.38
N ILE A 195 -20.62 25.14 4.45
CA ILE A 195 -19.74 24.00 4.17
C ILE A 195 -20.06 22.82 5.10
N ALA A 196 -20.31 23.09 6.38
CA ALA A 196 -20.72 22.07 7.35
C ALA A 196 -22.04 21.41 6.97
N LYS A 197 -23.06 22.18 6.57
CA LYS A 197 -24.34 21.65 6.11
C LYS A 197 -24.18 20.74 4.89
N VAL A 198 -23.36 21.13 3.91
CA VAL A 198 -23.10 20.29 2.72
C VAL A 198 -22.41 18.98 3.11
N LYS A 199 -21.38 19.05 3.97
CA LYS A 199 -20.63 17.87 4.44
C LYS A 199 -21.49 16.95 5.31
N ALA A 200 -22.41 17.51 6.09
CA ALA A 200 -23.36 16.74 6.91
C ALA A 200 -24.23 15.81 6.07
N GLY A 201 -24.44 16.11 4.78
CA GLY A 201 -25.25 15.28 3.88
C GLY A 201 -24.70 13.87 3.60
N ILE A 202 -23.53 13.51 4.13
CA ILE A 202 -23.10 12.09 4.14
C ILE A 202 -23.79 11.27 5.22
N MET A 203 -24.35 11.91 6.25
CA MET A 203 -25.08 11.27 7.34
C MET A 203 -26.26 10.48 6.80
N GLN A 204 -26.59 9.39 7.49
CA GLN A 204 -27.68 8.51 7.10
C GLN A 204 -28.47 8.13 8.35
N ARG A 205 -29.79 7.97 8.20
CA ARG A 205 -30.68 7.56 9.29
C ARG A 205 -30.17 6.29 9.95
N ASN A 206 -30.16 6.25 11.28
CA ASN A 206 -29.66 5.14 12.11
C ASN A 206 -28.18 4.75 11.85
N VAL A 207 -27.39 5.61 11.20
CA VAL A 207 -25.94 5.41 11.00
C VAL A 207 -25.21 6.49 11.79
N PRO A 208 -24.43 6.14 12.82
CA PRO A 208 -23.79 7.12 13.69
C PRO A 208 -22.72 7.90 12.94
N CYS A 209 -22.58 9.17 13.33
CA CYS A 209 -21.57 10.06 12.77
C CYS A 209 -20.52 10.45 13.81
N ILE A 210 -19.28 10.03 13.61
CA ILE A 210 -18.15 10.52 14.42
C ILE A 210 -17.76 11.92 13.94
N VAL A 211 -17.57 12.86 14.86
CA VAL A 211 -17.26 14.25 14.52
C VAL A 211 -16.07 14.73 15.35
N ASP A 212 -15.09 15.34 14.68
CA ASP A 212 -13.97 16.03 15.35
C ASP A 212 -14.52 17.14 16.25
N HIS A 213 -14.35 16.97 17.57
CA HIS A 213 -14.88 17.87 18.59
C HIS A 213 -14.19 19.24 18.60
N THR A 214 -13.03 19.39 17.95
CA THR A 214 -12.30 20.67 17.87
C THR A 214 -12.91 21.63 16.83
N ASN A 215 -13.93 21.20 16.09
CA ASN A 215 -14.68 22.10 15.22
C ASN A 215 -15.32 23.24 16.01
N LYS A 216 -15.51 24.40 15.36
CA LYS A 216 -16.14 25.56 16.00
C LYS A 216 -17.55 25.21 16.53
N PRO A 217 -18.01 25.84 17.63
CA PRO A 217 -19.35 25.60 18.16
C PRO A 217 -20.47 25.80 17.13
N SER A 218 -20.36 26.79 16.24
CA SER A 218 -21.32 27.03 15.15
C SER A 218 -21.41 25.85 14.18
N VAL A 219 -20.27 25.27 13.82
CA VAL A 219 -20.19 24.06 12.98
C VAL A 219 -20.83 22.87 13.69
N ILE A 220 -20.49 22.61 14.95
CA ILE A 220 -21.06 21.50 15.72
C ILE A 220 -22.58 21.65 15.84
N HIS A 221 -23.08 22.87 16.03
CA HIS A 221 -24.52 23.15 16.07
C HIS A 221 -25.20 22.77 14.75
N VAL A 222 -24.65 23.17 13.60
CA VAL A 222 -25.18 22.82 12.27
C VAL A 222 -25.21 21.30 12.07
N LEU A 223 -24.10 20.61 12.42
CA LEU A 223 -24.00 19.16 12.28
C LEU A 223 -25.02 18.43 13.17
N ARG A 224 -25.18 18.87 14.42
CA ARG A 224 -26.16 18.29 15.36
C ARG A 224 -27.59 18.53 14.92
N LYS A 225 -27.90 19.72 14.40
CA LYS A 225 -29.22 20.03 13.85
C LYS A 225 -29.56 19.09 12.69
N HIS A 226 -28.64 18.94 11.74
CA HIS A 226 -28.83 18.05 10.59
C HIS A 226 -28.97 16.58 10.98
N ALA A 227 -28.16 16.12 11.93
CA ALA A 227 -28.25 14.75 12.44
C ALA A 227 -29.64 14.42 13.00
N ARG A 228 -30.21 15.34 13.81
CA ARG A 228 -31.59 15.22 14.33
C ARG A 228 -32.64 15.19 13.21
N GLU A 229 -32.51 16.05 12.20
CA GLU A 229 -33.43 16.09 11.06
C GLU A 229 -33.45 14.77 10.27
N ILE A 230 -32.31 14.08 10.15
CA ILE A 230 -32.18 12.79 9.45
C ILE A 230 -32.56 11.60 10.34
N GLY A 231 -32.59 11.77 11.67
CA GLY A 231 -32.79 10.68 12.63
C GLY A 231 -31.50 9.88 12.86
N THR A 232 -30.40 10.57 13.15
CA THR A 232 -29.15 9.98 13.62
C THR A 232 -28.48 10.86 14.68
N ASP A 233 -27.46 10.32 15.34
CA ASP A 233 -26.69 11.01 16.37
C ASP A 233 -25.25 11.29 15.91
N ILE A 234 -24.71 12.40 16.45
CA ILE A 234 -23.28 12.70 16.37
C ILE A 234 -22.57 12.22 17.64
N ILE A 235 -21.41 11.60 17.45
CA ILE A 235 -20.50 11.21 18.53
C ILE A 235 -19.24 12.06 18.39
N LEU A 236 -19.04 12.95 19.34
CA LEU A 236 -17.88 13.84 19.36
C LEU A 236 -16.63 13.10 19.81
N THR A 237 -15.45 13.45 19.27
CA THR A 237 -14.21 12.73 19.53
C THR A 237 -13.69 12.78 20.96
N TRP A 238 -14.05 13.79 21.77
CA TRP A 238 -13.70 13.86 23.20
C TRP A 238 -14.14 12.63 24.00
N LYS A 239 -15.23 11.93 23.61
CA LYS A 239 -15.68 10.68 24.26
C LYS A 239 -14.70 9.53 24.05
N GLY A 240 -13.81 9.65 23.07
CA GLY A 240 -12.77 8.67 22.76
C GLY A 240 -11.43 8.95 23.43
N GLU A 241 -11.26 10.06 24.16
CA GLU A 241 -9.99 10.42 24.81
C GLU A 241 -9.35 9.28 25.64
N PRO A 242 -10.10 8.42 26.36
CA PRO A 242 -9.50 7.26 27.03
C PRO A 242 -8.72 6.32 26.11
N LEU A 243 -9.00 6.27 24.80
CA LEU A 243 -8.23 5.47 23.83
C LEU A 243 -6.80 5.98 23.68
N LEU A 244 -6.56 7.27 23.94
CA LEU A 244 -5.23 7.90 23.88
C LEU A 244 -4.31 7.43 25.00
N LEU A 245 -4.83 6.80 26.07
CA LEU A 245 -3.99 6.20 27.11
C LEU A 245 -3.09 5.07 26.59
N THR A 246 -3.45 4.47 25.45
CA THR A 246 -2.63 3.45 24.76
C THR A 246 -1.62 4.04 23.77
N LEU A 247 -1.53 5.36 23.68
CA LEU A 247 -0.64 6.10 22.78
C LEU A 247 0.45 6.81 23.59
N ASP A 248 1.70 6.40 23.42
CA ASP A 248 2.84 7.18 23.89
C ASP A 248 3.17 8.28 22.86
N ASN A 249 2.48 9.42 22.98
CA ASN A 249 2.73 10.53 22.07
C ASN A 249 4.08 11.22 22.30
N SER A 250 4.80 10.92 23.38
CA SER A 250 6.19 11.39 23.55
C SER A 250 7.13 10.68 22.57
N LYS A 251 6.86 9.40 22.29
CA LYS A 251 7.55 8.59 21.28
C LYS A 251 7.14 8.96 19.85
N TRP A 252 5.83 9.01 19.56
CA TRP A 252 5.33 9.21 18.20
C TRP A 252 5.28 10.66 17.76
N MET A 253 5.23 11.57 18.73
CA MET A 253 5.38 13.00 18.50
C MET A 253 4.35 13.57 17.51
N LEU A 254 3.14 13.00 17.49
CA LEU A 254 2.05 13.42 16.60
C LEU A 254 1.62 14.85 16.95
N GLU A 255 1.38 15.63 15.90
CA GLU A 255 0.80 16.97 16.06
C GLU A 255 -0.68 16.86 16.45
N SER A 256 -1.23 17.89 17.10
CA SER A 256 -2.57 17.87 17.69
C SER A 256 -3.66 17.46 16.68
N TYR A 257 -3.60 17.96 15.44
CA TYR A 257 -4.55 17.60 14.39
C TYR A 257 -4.43 16.12 13.96
N GLN A 258 -3.24 15.53 14.02
CA GLN A 258 -3.03 14.11 13.71
C GLN A 258 -3.64 13.23 14.81
N VAL A 259 -3.51 13.65 16.07
CA VAL A 259 -4.18 12.99 17.21
C VAL A 259 -5.70 13.03 17.04
N GLN A 260 -6.27 14.16 16.60
CA GLN A 260 -7.72 14.25 16.34
C GLN A 260 -8.17 13.36 15.18
N ASN A 261 -7.40 13.30 14.10
CA ASN A 261 -7.67 12.37 12.98
C ASN A 261 -7.57 10.91 13.44
N LEU A 262 -6.60 10.58 14.28
CA LEU A 262 -6.45 9.25 14.87
C LEU A 262 -7.65 8.89 15.75
N LEU A 263 -8.13 9.84 16.56
CA LEU A 263 -9.26 9.64 17.45
C LEU A 263 -10.58 9.43 16.68
N CYS A 264 -10.79 10.19 15.60
CA CYS A 264 -11.89 9.96 14.65
C CYS A 264 -11.88 8.52 14.11
N ALA A 265 -10.72 8.04 13.66
CA ALA A 265 -10.56 6.69 13.15
C ALA A 265 -10.79 5.63 14.24
N ALA A 266 -10.20 5.82 15.42
CA ALA A 266 -10.28 4.89 16.55
C ALA A 266 -11.72 4.73 17.05
N MET A 267 -12.47 5.83 17.15
CA MET A 267 -13.86 5.78 17.57
C MET A 267 -14.77 5.14 16.53
N ALA A 268 -14.55 5.42 15.24
CA ALA A 268 -15.29 4.75 14.17
C ALA A 268 -15.01 3.23 14.18
N PHE A 269 -13.75 2.83 14.38
CA PHE A 269 -13.38 1.43 14.49
C PHE A 269 -13.99 0.77 15.74
N ARG A 270 -13.94 1.43 16.91
CA ARG A 270 -14.58 0.95 18.15
C ARG A 270 -16.08 0.77 17.98
N HIS A 271 -16.74 1.67 17.28
CA HIS A 271 -18.18 1.55 17.02
C HIS A 271 -18.51 0.33 16.16
N LEU A 272 -17.72 0.08 15.11
CA LEU A 272 -17.91 -1.08 14.23
C LEU A 272 -17.57 -2.40 14.92
N PHE A 273 -16.56 -2.40 15.79
CA PHE A 273 -16.03 -3.59 16.44
C PHE A 273 -15.83 -3.37 17.95
N PRO A 274 -16.91 -3.38 18.76
CA PRO A 274 -16.85 -3.04 20.18
C PRO A 274 -15.94 -3.95 21.01
N LEU A 275 -15.81 -5.22 20.60
CA LEU A 275 -15.01 -6.24 21.28
C LEU A 275 -13.54 -6.31 20.84
N GLN A 276 -13.17 -5.56 19.79
CA GLN A 276 -11.79 -5.57 19.31
C GLN A 276 -10.93 -4.64 20.17
N GLU A 277 -9.77 -5.15 20.61
CA GLU A 277 -8.78 -4.34 21.30
C GLU A 277 -8.24 -3.26 20.35
N ILE A 278 -8.18 -2.02 20.83
CA ILE A 278 -7.57 -0.91 20.11
C ILE A 278 -6.35 -0.49 20.90
N ASN A 279 -5.18 -0.74 20.32
CA ASN A 279 -3.90 -0.27 20.85
C ASN A 279 -3.29 0.68 19.83
N LEU A 280 -3.25 1.97 20.17
CA LEU A 280 -2.82 3.01 19.26
C LEU A 280 -1.30 2.97 19.03
N ASP A 281 -0.49 2.58 20.01
CA ASP A 281 0.94 2.36 19.82
C ASP A 281 1.23 1.27 18.78
N LYS A 282 0.57 0.11 18.87
CA LYS A 282 0.69 -0.96 17.87
C LYS A 282 0.27 -0.48 16.48
N LEU A 283 -0.75 0.37 16.39
CA LEU A 283 -1.14 0.99 15.12
C LEU A 283 -0.02 1.89 14.57
N MET A 284 0.56 2.74 15.40
CA MET A 284 1.64 3.62 14.99
C MET A 284 2.90 2.84 14.57
N GLU A 285 3.16 1.67 15.16
CA GLU A 285 4.23 0.74 14.73
C GLU A 285 4.01 0.18 13.31
N THR A 286 2.76 0.14 12.82
CA THR A 286 2.51 -0.21 11.41
C THR A 286 2.90 0.88 10.42
N ASP A 287 3.32 2.04 10.95
CA ASP A 287 3.69 3.25 10.23
C ASP A 287 2.58 3.65 9.23
N PRO A 288 1.43 4.16 9.70
CA PRO A 288 0.34 4.56 8.81
C PRO A 288 0.83 5.61 7.79
N PHE A 289 0.80 5.27 6.50
CA PHE A 289 1.44 6.06 5.45
C PHE A 289 0.44 6.58 4.42
N LEU A 290 0.41 7.90 4.25
CA LEU A 290 -0.37 8.58 3.22
C LEU A 290 0.58 9.36 2.28
N PRO A 291 0.75 8.92 1.03
CA PRO A 291 1.58 9.60 0.03
C PRO A 291 1.33 11.11 -0.10
N GLY A 292 2.42 11.90 -0.15
CA GLY A 292 2.38 13.34 -0.35
C GLY A 292 1.85 14.15 0.85
N ARG A 293 1.90 13.59 2.07
CA ARG A 293 1.57 14.27 3.33
C ARG A 293 2.72 14.11 4.31
N LEU A 294 3.43 15.20 4.60
CA LEU A 294 4.67 15.24 5.39
C LEU A 294 5.61 14.07 5.03
N GLU A 295 5.73 13.78 3.73
CA GLU A 295 6.49 12.63 3.25
C GLU A 295 7.95 13.03 3.03
N THR A 296 8.88 12.18 3.48
CA THR A 296 10.29 12.34 3.16
C THR A 296 10.63 11.63 1.85
N VAL A 297 11.20 12.37 0.91
CA VAL A 297 11.62 11.89 -0.42
C VAL A 297 13.13 12.02 -0.56
N GLN A 298 13.78 11.01 -1.12
CA GLN A 298 15.20 11.00 -1.39
C GLN A 298 15.47 11.56 -2.80
N VAL A 299 16.29 12.60 -2.86
CA VAL A 299 16.85 13.16 -4.08
C VAL A 299 18.23 12.55 -4.27
N ASN A 300 18.45 11.77 -5.33
CA ASN A 300 19.75 11.20 -5.65
C ASN A 300 20.50 12.05 -6.67
N ALA A 301 21.83 11.89 -6.67
CA ALA A 301 22.79 12.64 -7.47
C ALA A 301 22.68 12.62 -9.01
N PRO A 302 21.95 11.70 -9.70
CA PRO A 302 21.85 11.77 -11.16
C PRO A 302 21.24 13.07 -11.70
N LEU A 303 20.63 13.89 -10.85
CA LEU A 303 20.21 15.26 -11.16
C LEU A 303 21.44 16.18 -11.01
N SER A 304 22.18 16.38 -12.10
CA SER A 304 23.23 17.41 -12.29
C SER A 304 24.04 17.80 -11.04
N GLY A 305 24.90 16.90 -10.54
CA GLY A 305 25.94 17.25 -9.57
C GLY A 305 25.48 17.54 -8.13
N ILE A 306 24.24 17.18 -7.78
CA ILE A 306 23.69 17.35 -6.43
C ILE A 306 24.10 16.18 -5.53
N GLN A 307 24.47 16.44 -4.27
CA GLN A 307 24.69 15.36 -3.30
C GLN A 307 23.37 14.69 -2.90
N PRO A 308 23.33 13.35 -2.76
CA PRO A 308 22.11 12.66 -2.33
C PRO A 308 21.62 13.20 -0.98
N ARG A 309 20.32 13.53 -0.88
CA ARG A 309 19.74 14.10 0.33
C ARG A 309 18.24 13.82 0.44
N GLU A 310 17.72 13.99 1.64
CA GLU A 310 16.29 13.94 1.91
C GLU A 310 15.67 15.34 1.85
N ILE A 311 14.42 15.38 1.37
CA ILE A 311 13.57 16.58 1.32
C ILE A 311 12.18 16.25 1.85
N LEU A 312 11.49 17.24 2.39
CA LEU A 312 10.10 17.10 2.83
C LEU A 312 9.15 17.46 1.68
N VAL A 313 8.10 16.68 1.46
CA VAL A 313 7.03 16.99 0.51
C VAL A 313 5.67 16.97 1.19
N ASP A 314 4.85 17.99 0.95
CA ASP A 314 3.50 18.06 1.50
C ASP A 314 2.52 18.81 0.59
N GLY A 315 1.37 18.20 0.33
CA GLY A 315 0.33 18.74 -0.55
C GLY A 315 -0.52 19.89 0.02
N ALA A 316 -0.10 20.57 1.09
CA ALA A 316 -0.80 21.71 1.69
C ALA A 316 -1.10 22.80 0.64
N HIS A 317 -2.39 23.10 0.45
CA HIS A 317 -2.88 24.01 -0.58
C HIS A 317 -4.07 24.85 -0.14
N ASN A 318 -4.35 24.87 1.17
CA ASN A 318 -5.36 25.69 1.83
C ASN A 318 -4.78 26.23 3.16
N MET A 319 -5.43 27.24 3.75
CA MET A 319 -4.89 27.95 4.92
C MET A 319 -4.66 27.04 6.13
N LEU A 320 -5.53 26.05 6.33
CA LEU A 320 -5.38 25.06 7.40
C LEU A 320 -4.13 24.19 7.18
N GLY A 321 -3.96 23.61 5.99
CA GLY A 321 -2.82 22.76 5.68
C GLY A 321 -1.49 23.51 5.72
N ILE A 322 -1.49 24.75 5.22
CA ILE A 322 -0.33 25.64 5.25
C ILE A 322 0.07 26.00 6.69
N THR A 323 -0.91 26.27 7.55
CA THR A 323 -0.64 26.56 8.96
C THR A 323 -0.03 25.35 9.67
N GLU A 324 -0.57 24.15 9.44
CA GLU A 324 -0.02 22.93 10.04
C GLU A 324 1.38 22.58 9.50
N LEU A 325 1.61 22.78 8.20
CA LEU A 325 2.94 22.60 7.60
C LEU A 325 3.96 23.58 8.20
N ARG A 326 3.59 24.86 8.37
CA ARG A 326 4.44 25.86 9.03
C ARG A 326 4.79 25.41 10.45
N ASN A 327 3.80 25.00 11.24
CA ASN A 327 4.01 24.54 12.61
C ASN A 327 4.98 23.35 12.66
N HIS A 328 4.78 22.37 11.76
CA HIS A 328 5.67 21.22 11.65
C HIS A 328 7.11 21.63 11.30
N VAL A 329 7.28 22.46 10.27
CA VAL A 329 8.61 22.92 9.82
C VAL A 329 9.32 23.72 10.91
N ASN A 330 8.63 24.67 11.55
CA ASN A 330 9.20 25.51 12.60
C ASN A 330 9.60 24.72 13.86
N LYS A 331 8.85 23.66 14.19
CA LYS A 331 9.09 22.84 15.37
C LYS A 331 10.15 21.76 15.14
N ARG A 332 10.28 21.24 13.91
CA ARG A 332 11.06 20.01 13.61
C ARG A 332 12.27 20.23 12.72
N LEU A 333 12.19 21.18 11.80
CA LEU A 333 13.17 21.32 10.73
C LEU A 333 13.96 22.62 10.87
N ARG A 334 13.29 23.74 11.12
CA ARG A 334 13.93 25.04 11.31
C ARG A 334 14.64 25.09 12.66
N LYS A 335 15.87 25.61 12.69
CA LYS A 335 16.68 25.81 13.89
C LYS A 335 16.98 27.31 14.06
N GLY A 336 16.32 27.96 15.02
CA GLY A 336 16.42 29.42 15.19
C GLY A 336 16.05 30.16 13.90
N ASP A 337 16.87 31.13 13.51
CA ASP A 337 16.67 31.95 12.31
C ASP A 337 17.28 31.36 11.03
N GLN A 338 17.63 30.06 11.03
CA GLN A 338 18.14 29.42 9.82
C GLN A 338 17.10 29.43 8.69
N PRO A 339 17.51 29.73 7.46
CA PRO A 339 16.61 29.81 6.32
C PRO A 339 16.08 28.42 5.96
N VAL A 340 14.80 28.37 5.61
CA VAL A 340 14.17 27.21 4.96
C VAL A 340 14.13 27.47 3.46
N THR A 341 14.43 26.46 2.66
CA THR A 341 14.22 26.53 1.21
C THR A 341 12.86 25.96 0.86
N TRP A 342 12.02 26.79 0.24
CA TRP A 342 10.68 26.43 -0.19
C TRP A 342 10.62 26.34 -1.71
N VAL A 343 10.13 25.22 -2.22
CA VAL A 343 9.69 25.09 -3.62
C VAL A 343 8.19 24.91 -3.62
N MET A 344 7.46 25.91 -4.11
CA MET A 344 6.01 25.97 -4.00
C MET A 344 5.37 26.02 -5.38
N GLY A 345 4.27 25.30 -5.58
CA GLY A 345 3.44 25.43 -6.75
C GLY A 345 2.00 25.17 -6.38
N MET A 346 1.09 26.06 -6.79
CA MET A 346 -0.31 26.05 -6.36
C MET A 346 -1.24 26.02 -7.55
N SER A 347 -2.47 25.53 -7.37
CA SER A 347 -3.51 25.64 -8.39
C SER A 347 -4.17 27.02 -8.34
N GLN A 348 -4.46 27.59 -9.50
CA GLN A 348 -5.17 28.85 -9.63
C GLN A 348 -6.60 28.75 -9.07
N SER A 349 -7.08 29.84 -8.46
CA SER A 349 -8.42 29.94 -7.87
C SER A 349 -8.78 31.42 -7.68
N LYS A 350 -10.05 31.76 -7.81
CA LYS A 350 -10.52 33.15 -7.66
C LYS A 350 -10.62 33.62 -6.21
N HIS A 351 -10.73 32.69 -5.26
CA HIS A 351 -11.04 33.01 -3.85
C HIS A 351 -9.89 32.71 -2.89
N LYS A 352 -8.83 32.03 -3.35
CA LYS A 352 -7.71 31.70 -2.47
C LYS A 352 -6.84 32.93 -2.19
N PRO A 353 -6.54 33.24 -0.92
CA PRO A 353 -5.71 34.39 -0.57
C PRO A 353 -4.22 34.02 -0.71
N PHE A 354 -3.73 33.87 -1.94
CA PHE A 354 -2.38 33.37 -2.23
C PHE A 354 -1.27 34.13 -1.49
N PHE A 355 -1.31 35.46 -1.47
CA PHE A 355 -0.33 36.28 -0.73
C PHE A 355 -0.34 35.98 0.78
N LYS A 356 -1.52 35.85 1.40
CA LYS A 356 -1.63 35.49 2.83
C LYS A 356 -1.13 34.05 3.09
N MET A 357 -1.31 33.16 2.12
CA MET A 357 -0.85 31.78 2.20
C MET A 357 0.68 31.71 2.15
N MET A 358 1.31 32.47 1.24
CA MET A 358 2.77 32.61 1.18
C MET A 358 3.32 33.31 2.44
N GLU A 359 2.67 34.39 2.90
CA GLU A 359 2.96 35.08 4.16
C GLU A 359 2.98 34.18 5.37
N ARG A 360 2.12 33.17 5.39
CA ARG A 360 2.06 32.24 6.51
C ARG A 360 3.27 31.31 6.57
N LEU A 361 3.93 31.02 5.45
CA LEU A 361 5.03 30.04 5.35
C LEU A 361 6.41 30.66 5.18
N VAL A 362 6.53 31.62 4.26
CA VAL A 362 7.82 32.11 3.76
C VAL A 362 8.19 33.40 4.50
N GLU A 363 9.30 33.36 5.21
CA GLU A 363 9.85 34.51 5.97
C GLU A 363 10.99 35.20 5.19
N PRO A 364 11.35 36.47 5.50
CA PRO A 364 12.32 37.25 4.70
C PRO A 364 13.69 36.61 4.52
N GLN A 365 14.13 35.81 5.51
CA GLN A 365 15.39 35.09 5.49
C GLN A 365 15.36 33.82 4.63
N ASP A 366 14.19 33.29 4.30
CA ASP A 366 14.04 32.01 3.59
C ASP A 366 14.51 32.10 2.12
N ASN A 367 14.76 30.94 1.52
CA ASN A 367 14.95 30.81 0.07
C ASN A 367 13.63 30.38 -0.56
N PHE A 368 13.24 31.00 -1.68
CA PHE A 368 11.93 30.78 -2.26
C PHE A 368 11.98 30.55 -3.78
N ALA A 369 11.35 29.46 -4.22
CA ALA A 369 11.06 29.19 -5.61
C ALA A 369 9.56 28.94 -5.78
N MET A 370 8.91 29.77 -6.58
CA MET A 370 7.57 29.48 -7.08
C MET A 370 7.70 28.81 -8.45
N VAL A 371 7.01 27.69 -8.64
CA VAL A 371 7.04 26.90 -9.87
C VAL A 371 5.63 26.52 -10.29
N GLU A 372 5.50 26.23 -11.58
CA GLU A 372 4.27 25.79 -12.22
C GLU A 372 4.35 24.29 -12.45
N PHE A 373 3.25 23.59 -12.17
CA PHE A 373 3.11 22.19 -12.57
C PHE A 373 2.47 22.12 -13.96
N THR A 374 2.84 21.13 -14.75
CA THR A 374 2.20 20.88 -16.05
C THR A 374 0.76 20.44 -15.85
N GLN A 375 -0.17 21.18 -16.44
CA GLN A 375 -1.60 20.89 -16.40
C GLN A 375 -1.91 19.61 -17.18
N GLY A 376 -2.44 18.59 -16.50
CA GLY A 376 -3.06 17.44 -17.15
C GLY A 376 -4.48 17.75 -17.66
N PRO A 377 -5.09 16.86 -18.47
CA PRO A 377 -6.38 17.12 -19.13
C PRO A 377 -7.54 17.52 -18.20
N ASN A 378 -7.51 17.06 -16.95
CA ASN A 378 -8.55 17.32 -15.94
C ASN A 378 -8.03 18.12 -14.74
N ASP A 379 -6.77 18.55 -14.78
CA ASP A 379 -6.11 19.24 -13.68
C ASP A 379 -6.42 20.74 -13.74
N PRO A 380 -6.51 21.43 -12.59
CA PRO A 380 -6.65 22.89 -12.59
C PRO A 380 -5.41 23.55 -13.16
N GLN A 381 -5.56 24.77 -13.70
CA GLN A 381 -4.42 25.56 -14.14
C GLN A 381 -3.46 25.85 -12.97
N PRO A 382 -2.14 25.80 -13.19
CA PRO A 382 -1.17 26.25 -12.19
C PRO A 382 -1.29 27.76 -11.97
N LEU A 383 -1.00 28.21 -10.76
CA LEU A 383 -0.82 29.62 -10.45
C LEU A 383 0.51 30.08 -11.08
N PRO A 384 0.54 31.19 -11.84
CA PRO A 384 1.78 31.67 -12.46
C PRO A 384 2.89 31.90 -11.44
N ALA A 385 4.12 31.55 -11.81
CA ALA A 385 5.29 31.71 -10.93
C ALA A 385 5.58 33.19 -10.58
N SER A 386 5.08 34.15 -11.38
CA SER A 386 5.22 35.58 -11.15
C SER A 386 4.66 36.03 -9.80
N PHE A 387 3.59 35.38 -9.29
CA PHE A 387 3.06 35.65 -7.96
C PHE A 387 4.10 35.45 -6.85
N GLY A 388 5.00 34.48 -7.04
CA GLY A 388 6.08 34.24 -6.09
C GLY A 388 7.11 35.35 -6.11
N THR A 389 7.45 35.85 -7.29
CA THR A 389 8.36 36.99 -7.48
C THR A 389 7.79 38.27 -6.89
N GLU A 390 6.51 38.57 -7.16
CA GLU A 390 5.80 39.72 -6.59
C GLU A 390 5.76 39.65 -5.05
N TYR A 391 5.44 38.48 -4.49
CA TYR A 391 5.45 38.28 -3.05
C TYR A 391 6.86 38.44 -2.45
N ALA A 392 7.89 37.90 -3.10
CA ALA A 392 9.26 38.00 -2.65
C ALA A 392 9.75 39.46 -2.62
N GLN A 393 9.38 40.27 -3.61
CA GLN A 393 9.62 41.72 -3.63
C GLN A 393 8.91 42.42 -2.47
N MET A 394 7.62 42.14 -2.28
CA MET A 394 6.82 42.71 -1.17
C MET A 394 7.43 42.40 0.21
N LYS A 395 7.98 41.20 0.39
CA LYS A 395 8.63 40.78 1.65
C LYS A 395 10.11 41.10 1.74
N GLN A 396 10.66 41.79 0.74
CA GLN A 396 12.08 42.16 0.68
C GLN A 396 13.02 40.95 0.84
N ILE A 397 12.63 39.80 0.28
CA ILE A 397 13.52 38.63 0.21
C ILE A 397 14.68 39.00 -0.71
N ALA A 398 15.91 38.75 -0.27
CA ALA A 398 17.10 39.07 -1.05
C ALA A 398 17.01 38.46 -2.46
N PRO A 399 17.30 39.21 -3.55
CA PRO A 399 17.15 38.70 -4.91
C PRO A 399 17.90 37.38 -5.17
N GLY A 400 19.06 37.20 -4.52
CA GLY A 400 19.83 35.95 -4.61
C GLY A 400 19.18 34.74 -3.94
N ASN A 401 18.15 34.92 -3.12
CA ASN A 401 17.39 33.87 -2.42
C ASN A 401 16.07 33.53 -3.12
N VAL A 402 15.77 34.22 -4.23
CA VAL A 402 14.58 33.97 -5.05
C VAL A 402 15.01 33.25 -6.33
N TYR A 403 14.30 32.19 -6.70
CA TYR A 403 14.54 31.50 -7.96
C TYR A 403 13.95 32.28 -9.14
N SER A 404 14.77 32.53 -10.16
CA SER A 404 14.39 33.29 -11.36
C SER A 404 14.59 32.52 -12.67
N GLY A 405 14.76 31.19 -12.60
CA GLY A 405 14.92 30.35 -13.78
C GLY A 405 13.59 29.88 -14.38
N THR A 406 13.65 28.88 -15.26
CA THR A 406 12.45 28.25 -15.83
C THR A 406 11.52 27.75 -14.72
N PRO A 407 10.22 28.12 -14.71
CA PRO A 407 9.31 27.89 -13.60
C PRO A 407 8.81 26.44 -13.52
N ASP A 408 9.71 25.47 -13.57
CA ASP A 408 9.41 24.05 -13.49
C ASP A 408 10.22 23.37 -12.37
N ILE A 409 9.69 22.27 -11.85
CA ILE A 409 10.32 21.57 -10.73
C ILE A 409 11.66 20.93 -11.09
N ALA A 410 11.89 20.53 -12.35
CA ALA A 410 13.14 19.91 -12.77
C ALA A 410 14.29 20.93 -12.77
N SER A 411 14.01 22.18 -13.14
CA SER A 411 14.96 23.29 -13.14
C SER A 411 15.15 23.92 -11.76
N ALA A 412 14.08 24.04 -10.96
CA ALA A 412 14.13 24.67 -9.63
C ALA A 412 14.76 23.76 -8.56
N LEU A 413 14.57 22.44 -8.65
CA LEU A 413 15.06 21.51 -7.63
C LEU A 413 16.60 21.52 -7.47
N PRO A 414 17.42 21.51 -8.54
CA PRO A 414 18.87 21.67 -8.41
C PRO A 414 19.30 22.96 -7.72
N TRP A 415 18.67 24.08 -8.08
CA TRP A 415 18.91 25.36 -7.41
C TRP A 415 18.57 25.28 -5.93
N ALA A 416 17.41 24.74 -5.58
CA ALA A 416 16.93 24.62 -4.21
C ALA A 416 17.84 23.71 -3.35
N CYS A 417 18.30 22.59 -3.91
CA CYS A 417 19.25 21.71 -3.27
C CYS A 417 20.60 22.39 -2.99
N LYS A 418 21.11 23.18 -3.94
CA LYS A 418 22.35 23.96 -3.78
C LYS A 418 22.19 25.06 -2.74
N LYS A 419 21.09 25.83 -2.81
CA LYS A 419 20.83 26.97 -1.93
C LYS A 419 20.59 26.60 -0.48
N SER A 420 19.87 25.51 -0.25
CA SER A 420 19.65 25.02 1.12
C SER A 420 20.95 24.57 1.79
N GLY A 421 22.00 24.18 1.04
CA GLY A 421 23.31 23.85 1.63
C GLY A 421 23.26 22.73 2.67
N GLY A 422 22.31 21.80 2.56
CA GLY A 422 22.02 20.76 3.56
C GLY A 422 20.99 21.14 4.64
N GLY A 423 20.58 22.42 4.72
CA GLY A 423 19.47 22.89 5.54
C GLY A 423 18.09 22.47 5.04
N PRO A 424 16.99 22.83 5.73
CA PRO A 424 15.64 22.36 5.40
C PRO A 424 15.21 22.71 3.97
N LEU A 425 14.67 21.73 3.25
CA LEU A 425 14.10 21.90 1.91
C LEU A 425 12.72 21.25 1.85
N VAL A 426 11.71 22.04 1.50
CA VAL A 426 10.31 21.63 1.47
C VAL A 426 9.68 21.91 0.10
N VAL A 427 9.06 20.89 -0.49
CA VAL A 427 8.25 21.01 -1.72
C VAL A 427 6.77 20.96 -1.36
N THR A 428 6.02 22.02 -1.68
CA THR A 428 4.62 22.15 -1.23
C THR A 428 3.71 22.93 -2.19
N GLY A 429 2.45 23.16 -1.78
CA GLY A 429 1.47 23.96 -2.51
C GLY A 429 0.47 23.15 -3.32
N SER A 430 0.84 21.93 -3.77
CA SER A 430 -0.01 21.11 -4.62
C SER A 430 0.48 19.67 -4.73
N LEU A 431 -0.46 18.71 -4.72
CA LEU A 431 -0.15 17.31 -5.04
C LEU A 431 0.23 17.11 -6.52
N TYR A 432 -0.23 17.99 -7.41
CA TYR A 432 0.15 17.93 -8.82
C TYR A 432 1.64 18.19 -8.99
N LEU A 433 2.19 19.18 -8.27
CA LEU A 433 3.63 19.45 -8.24
C LEU A 433 4.42 18.26 -7.71
N ILE A 434 3.98 17.68 -6.58
CA ILE A 434 4.67 16.52 -5.99
C ILE A 434 4.61 15.31 -6.94
N ARG A 435 3.52 15.11 -7.68
CA ARG A 435 3.43 14.05 -8.69
C ARG A 435 4.52 14.22 -9.76
N GLN A 436 4.76 15.45 -10.21
CA GLN A 436 5.80 15.74 -11.19
C GLN A 436 7.20 15.52 -10.62
N LEU A 437 7.44 15.96 -9.39
CA LEU A 437 8.67 15.68 -8.66
C LEU A 437 8.97 14.17 -8.64
N LEU A 438 7.98 13.35 -8.30
CA LEU A 438 8.14 11.88 -8.27
C LEU A 438 8.42 11.26 -9.65
N GLY A 439 8.06 11.95 -10.74
CA GLY A 439 8.37 11.53 -12.10
C GLY A 439 9.80 11.84 -12.56
N LEU A 440 10.56 12.65 -11.80
CA LEU A 440 11.93 13.01 -12.16
C LEU A 440 12.90 11.84 -11.91
N LYS A 441 13.87 11.68 -12.82
CA LYS A 441 14.97 10.72 -12.64
C LYS A 441 15.76 11.07 -11.38
N GLY A 442 16.11 10.06 -10.58
CA GLY A 442 16.89 10.24 -9.36
C GLY A 442 16.05 10.52 -8.12
N ILE A 443 14.75 10.77 -8.25
CA ILE A 443 13.83 10.87 -7.12
C ILE A 443 13.39 9.47 -6.69
N ARG A 444 13.51 9.18 -5.39
CA ARG A 444 13.07 7.91 -4.81
C ARG A 444 12.27 8.16 -3.56
N ARG A 445 11.14 7.48 -3.44
CA ARG A 445 10.33 7.49 -2.23
C ARG A 445 10.98 6.55 -1.22
N ARG A 446 10.93 6.94 0.06
CA ARG A 446 11.37 6.05 1.15
C ARG A 446 10.48 4.82 1.26
N ARG A 447 9.20 4.96 0.92
CA ARG A 447 8.18 3.93 1.04
C ARG A 447 7.26 3.91 -0.17
N GLU A 448 7.03 2.70 -0.69
CA GLU A 448 6.06 2.44 -1.74
C GLU A 448 5.13 1.32 -1.29
N LEU A 449 3.82 1.55 -1.42
CA LEU A 449 2.83 0.52 -1.18
C LEU A 449 2.90 -0.49 -2.32
N GLY A 450 2.87 -1.78 -1.97
CA GLY A 450 2.88 -2.84 -2.97
C GLY A 450 1.58 -2.87 -3.78
N THR A 451 1.65 -3.44 -4.96
CA THR A 451 0.50 -3.64 -5.85
C THR A 451 0.00 -5.08 -5.75
N ARG A 452 -1.34 -5.26 -5.79
CA ARG A 452 -2.00 -6.56 -5.87
C ARG A 452 -1.48 -7.34 -7.07
N ARG A 453 -1.21 -8.63 -6.88
CA ARG A 453 -0.82 -9.52 -7.97
C ARG A 453 -1.95 -9.69 -8.99
N PRO A 454 -1.63 -9.92 -10.27
CA PRO A 454 -2.64 -10.23 -11.29
C PRO A 454 -3.55 -11.39 -10.87
N GLY A 455 -4.85 -11.21 -11.08
CA GLY A 455 -5.89 -12.17 -10.74
C GLY A 455 -6.41 -12.96 -11.94
N ARG A 456 -7.54 -13.66 -11.71
CA ARG A 456 -8.20 -14.48 -12.74
C ARG A 456 -8.70 -13.67 -13.93
N ALA A 457 -9.16 -12.43 -13.70
CA ALA A 457 -9.63 -11.55 -14.77
C ALA A 457 -8.48 -11.19 -15.72
N GLN A 458 -7.32 -10.83 -15.18
CA GLN A 458 -6.12 -10.57 -15.98
C GLN A 458 -5.62 -11.82 -16.70
N LEU A 459 -5.66 -13.00 -16.05
CA LEU A 459 -5.30 -14.27 -16.69
C LEU A 459 -6.14 -14.52 -17.95
N TYR A 460 -7.45 -14.31 -17.86
CA TYR A 460 -8.36 -14.45 -19.00
C TYR A 460 -8.06 -13.41 -20.10
N ARG A 461 -7.83 -12.15 -19.72
CA ARG A 461 -7.47 -11.08 -20.68
C ARG A 461 -6.20 -11.43 -21.46
N TYR A 462 -5.11 -11.79 -20.80
CA TYR A 462 -3.87 -12.17 -21.49
C TYR A 462 -4.03 -13.43 -22.33
N SER A 463 -4.88 -14.37 -21.91
CA SER A 463 -5.18 -15.55 -22.72
C SER A 463 -5.88 -15.19 -24.04
N LYS A 464 -6.70 -14.13 -24.06
CA LYS A 464 -7.28 -13.59 -25.29
C LYS A 464 -6.25 -12.86 -26.14
N ILE A 465 -5.52 -11.92 -25.55
CA ILE A 465 -4.50 -11.14 -26.27
C ILE A 465 -3.47 -12.09 -26.91
N ALA A 466 -3.02 -13.12 -26.19
CA ALA A 466 -2.05 -14.10 -26.70
C ALA A 466 -2.56 -14.94 -27.89
N ARG A 467 -3.88 -14.97 -28.15
CA ARG A 467 -4.46 -15.60 -29.35
C ARG A 467 -4.51 -14.64 -30.54
N GLU A 468 -4.59 -13.34 -30.27
CA GLU A 468 -4.71 -12.28 -31.28
C GLU A 468 -3.32 -11.78 -31.71
N ARG A 469 -2.38 -11.65 -30.76
CA ARG A 469 -1.00 -11.19 -30.98
C ARG A 469 -0.03 -11.74 -29.94
N ASN A 470 1.26 -11.63 -30.23
CA ASN A 470 2.30 -11.89 -29.23
C ASN A 470 2.19 -10.91 -28.04
N LEU A 471 2.40 -11.43 -26.83
CA LEU A 471 2.42 -10.64 -25.60
C LEU A 471 3.73 -9.84 -25.52
N THR A 472 3.67 -8.61 -25.00
CA THR A 472 4.89 -7.86 -24.63
C THR A 472 5.59 -8.55 -23.45
N ASP A 473 6.87 -8.26 -23.22
CA ASP A 473 7.62 -8.85 -22.10
C ASP A 473 6.95 -8.60 -20.73
N GLU A 474 6.34 -7.43 -20.57
CA GLU A 474 5.57 -7.10 -19.37
C GLU A 474 4.27 -7.92 -19.27
N GLU A 475 3.51 -8.02 -20.36
CA GLU A 475 2.32 -8.87 -20.43
C GLU A 475 2.63 -10.35 -20.18
N ALA A 476 3.71 -10.87 -20.75
CA ALA A 476 4.14 -12.24 -20.55
C ALA A 476 4.56 -12.50 -19.09
N ARG A 477 5.26 -11.56 -18.46
CA ARG A 477 5.60 -11.62 -17.03
C ARG A 477 4.34 -11.65 -16.16
N GLU A 478 3.41 -10.73 -16.40
CA GLU A 478 2.16 -10.69 -15.65
C GLU A 478 1.27 -11.92 -15.91
N PHE A 479 1.20 -12.42 -17.14
CA PHE A 479 0.47 -13.63 -17.50
C PHE A 479 1.00 -14.83 -16.72
N LYS A 480 2.33 -14.99 -16.64
CA LYS A 480 2.98 -16.04 -15.83
C LYS A 480 2.64 -15.88 -14.35
N GLN A 481 2.64 -14.66 -13.82
CA GLN A 481 2.24 -14.39 -12.44
C GLN A 481 0.76 -14.71 -12.20
N ALA A 482 -0.13 -14.27 -13.07
CA ALA A 482 -1.58 -14.51 -13.01
C ALA A 482 -1.87 -16.02 -13.03
N ARG A 483 -1.21 -16.76 -13.92
CA ARG A 483 -1.33 -18.22 -14.05
C ARG A 483 -0.87 -18.93 -12.78
N ARG A 484 0.29 -18.54 -12.24
CA ARG A 484 0.82 -19.08 -10.98
C ARG A 484 -0.14 -18.78 -9.82
N HIS A 485 -0.59 -17.54 -9.70
CA HIS A 485 -1.52 -17.13 -8.65
C HIS A 485 -2.85 -17.89 -8.75
N HIS A 486 -3.36 -18.09 -9.96
CA HIS A 486 -4.56 -18.89 -10.20
C HIS A 486 -4.39 -20.37 -9.82
N PHE A 487 -3.24 -20.95 -10.13
CA PHE A 487 -2.91 -22.35 -9.77
C PHE A 487 -2.74 -22.54 -8.26
N LEU A 488 -2.13 -21.57 -7.57
CA LEU A 488 -1.93 -21.60 -6.12
C LEU A 488 -3.15 -21.10 -5.32
N SER A 489 -4.24 -20.73 -5.99
CA SER A 489 -5.44 -20.26 -5.31
C SER A 489 -6.00 -21.35 -4.38
N PRO A 490 -6.43 -21.03 -3.15
CA PRO A 490 -7.09 -21.98 -2.25
C PRO A 490 -8.25 -22.74 -2.90
N LYS A 491 -8.99 -22.10 -3.80
CA LYS A 491 -10.12 -22.73 -4.52
C LYS A 491 -9.72 -23.83 -5.51
N ARG A 492 -8.42 -23.95 -5.86
CA ARG A 492 -7.92 -24.89 -6.88
C ARG A 492 -6.79 -25.77 -6.39
N SER A 493 -5.95 -25.24 -5.52
CA SER A 493 -4.79 -25.95 -5.04
C SER A 493 -5.16 -26.84 -3.87
N LYS A 494 -4.99 -28.17 -4.02
CA LYS A 494 -5.11 -29.11 -2.89
C LYS A 494 -4.20 -28.75 -1.71
N VAL A 495 -3.09 -28.06 -1.98
CA VAL A 495 -2.14 -27.59 -0.96
C VAL A 495 -2.73 -26.49 -0.08
N PHE A 496 -3.48 -25.57 -0.69
CA PHE A 496 -4.02 -24.40 -0.02
C PHE A 496 -5.52 -24.50 0.25
N ALA A 497 -6.16 -25.64 -0.05
CA ALA A 497 -7.60 -25.82 0.04
C ALA A 497 -8.15 -25.48 1.43
N GLN A 498 -7.45 -25.91 2.48
CA GLN A 498 -7.87 -25.66 3.87
C GLN A 498 -7.55 -24.24 4.37
N VAL A 499 -6.67 -23.49 3.69
CA VAL A 499 -6.29 -22.13 4.11
C VAL A 499 -7.45 -21.15 4.00
N HIS A 500 -8.38 -21.40 3.09
CA HIS A 500 -9.57 -20.56 2.91
C HIS A 500 -10.39 -20.43 4.20
N ASP A 501 -10.48 -21.51 4.98
CA ASP A 501 -11.29 -21.60 6.20
C ASP A 501 -10.43 -21.48 7.47
N GLY A 502 -9.23 -20.88 7.34
CA GLY A 502 -8.27 -20.72 8.46
C GLY A 502 -7.47 -21.98 8.81
N GLY A 503 -7.58 -23.05 8.02
CA GLY A 503 -6.84 -24.30 8.21
C GLY A 503 -5.39 -24.27 7.71
N PRO A 504 -4.58 -25.29 8.05
CA PRO A 504 -3.15 -25.33 7.71
C PRO A 504 -2.89 -25.64 6.22
N ILE A 505 -1.69 -25.31 5.74
CA ILE A 505 -1.23 -25.72 4.40
C ILE A 505 -1.01 -27.23 4.38
N GLN A 506 -1.65 -27.94 3.45
CA GLN A 506 -1.46 -29.38 3.28
C GLN A 506 -0.33 -29.67 2.29
N PRO A 507 0.78 -30.32 2.70
CA PRO A 507 1.79 -30.74 1.74
C PRO A 507 1.20 -31.79 0.78
N LEU A 508 1.57 -31.73 -0.50
CA LEU A 508 1.20 -32.78 -1.46
C LEU A 508 1.77 -34.11 -0.95
N LYS A 509 0.90 -35.10 -0.71
CA LYS A 509 1.33 -36.47 -0.43
C LYS A 509 1.98 -37.04 -1.68
N VAL A 510 3.31 -37.14 -1.67
CA VAL A 510 4.07 -37.85 -2.72
C VAL A 510 3.76 -39.34 -2.57
N PRO A 511 3.34 -40.05 -3.64
CA PRO A 511 3.10 -41.49 -3.57
C PRO A 511 4.33 -42.24 -3.04
N VAL A 512 4.12 -43.31 -2.26
CA VAL A 512 5.19 -44.09 -1.63
C VAL A 512 6.22 -44.55 -2.67
N LYS A 513 5.74 -45.10 -3.80
CA LYS A 513 6.56 -45.50 -4.94
C LYS A 513 7.44 -44.37 -5.49
N THR A 514 6.91 -43.16 -5.61
CA THR A 514 7.68 -42.00 -6.08
C THR A 514 8.72 -41.57 -5.05
N ARG A 515 8.40 -41.65 -3.75
CA ARG A 515 9.33 -41.34 -2.66
C ARG A 515 10.50 -42.32 -2.60
N GLU A 516 10.24 -43.60 -2.84
CA GLU A 516 11.26 -44.65 -2.93
C GLU A 516 12.19 -44.42 -4.11
N LEU A 517 11.64 -44.18 -5.31
CA LEU A 517 12.43 -43.85 -6.48
C LEU A 517 13.28 -42.59 -6.26
N GLN A 518 12.75 -41.57 -5.57
CA GLN A 518 13.52 -40.36 -5.23
C GLN A 518 14.66 -40.66 -4.24
N ARG A 519 14.44 -41.55 -3.26
CA ARG A 519 15.49 -41.99 -2.33
C ARG A 519 16.59 -42.77 -3.06
N MET A 520 16.21 -43.69 -3.95
CA MET A 520 17.16 -44.42 -4.80
C MET A 520 17.97 -43.45 -5.65
N ALA A 521 17.30 -42.54 -6.39
CA ALA A 521 17.96 -41.54 -7.20
C ALA A 521 18.94 -40.69 -6.36
N ALA A 522 18.52 -40.21 -5.19
CA ALA A 522 19.39 -39.42 -4.31
C ALA A 522 20.62 -40.22 -3.82
N PHE A 523 20.43 -41.49 -3.46
CA PHE A 523 21.51 -42.39 -3.05
C PHE A 523 22.53 -42.59 -4.18
N HIS A 524 22.09 -43.02 -5.36
CA HIS A 524 22.97 -43.27 -6.49
C HIS A 524 23.64 -41.99 -7.00
N ASN A 525 22.96 -40.84 -6.98
CA ASN A 525 23.58 -39.56 -7.30
C ASN A 525 24.70 -39.19 -6.30
N LYS A 526 24.46 -39.40 -5.00
CA LYS A 526 25.46 -39.12 -3.95
C LYS A 526 26.68 -40.04 -4.09
N GLN A 527 26.47 -41.33 -4.39
CA GLN A 527 27.55 -42.29 -4.64
C GLN A 527 28.35 -41.91 -5.90
N ALA A 528 27.67 -41.63 -7.01
CA ALA A 528 28.32 -41.22 -8.26
C ALA A 528 29.14 -39.93 -8.10
N GLU A 529 28.66 -38.96 -7.31
CA GLU A 529 29.41 -37.74 -6.99
C GLU A 529 30.62 -38.03 -6.09
N GLY A 530 30.47 -38.95 -5.12
CA GLY A 530 31.56 -39.43 -4.27
C GLY A 530 32.71 -40.04 -5.09
N TYR A 531 32.39 -41.02 -5.95
CA TYR A 531 33.37 -41.65 -6.82
C TYR A 531 34.03 -40.65 -7.78
N ARG A 532 33.26 -39.73 -8.38
CA ARG A 532 33.83 -38.66 -9.23
C ARG A 532 34.84 -37.80 -8.50
N LYS A 533 34.59 -37.43 -7.24
CA LYS A 533 35.53 -36.64 -6.43
C LYS A 533 36.82 -37.42 -6.18
N SER A 534 36.72 -38.71 -5.87
CA SER A 534 37.87 -39.60 -5.69
C SER A 534 38.69 -39.75 -6.97
N ILE A 535 38.02 -40.03 -8.10
CA ILE A 535 38.66 -40.11 -9.43
C ILE A 535 39.39 -38.80 -9.77
N ALA A 536 38.75 -37.65 -9.55
CA ALA A 536 39.35 -36.35 -9.81
C ALA A 536 40.49 -35.98 -8.85
N ALA A 537 40.54 -36.55 -7.64
CA ALA A 537 41.67 -36.41 -6.74
C ALA A 537 42.85 -37.27 -7.21
N ILE A 538 42.60 -38.54 -7.53
CA ILE A 538 43.63 -39.47 -8.03
C ILE A 538 44.26 -38.95 -9.33
N LYS A 539 43.46 -38.46 -10.29
CA LYS A 539 43.96 -37.88 -11.54
C LYS A 539 44.87 -36.65 -11.31
N ARG A 540 44.51 -35.78 -10.36
CA ARG A 540 45.34 -34.61 -9.98
C ARG A 540 46.64 -35.02 -9.30
N ASP A 541 46.61 -36.07 -8.48
CA ASP A 541 47.80 -36.60 -7.82
C ASP A 541 48.74 -37.29 -8.84
N MET A 542 48.18 -37.86 -9.92
CA MET A 542 48.95 -38.41 -11.05
C MET A 542 49.58 -37.33 -11.95
N GLU A 543 48.91 -36.18 -12.12
CA GLU A 543 49.36 -35.05 -12.93
C GLU A 543 50.33 -34.10 -12.21
N SER A 544 50.54 -34.26 -10.89
CA SER A 544 51.45 -33.42 -10.11
C SER A 544 52.92 -33.84 -10.32
N PRO A 545 53.86 -32.90 -10.53
CA PRO A 545 55.28 -33.24 -10.77
C PRO A 545 55.90 -33.90 -9.53
N LYS A 546 56.29 -35.18 -9.65
CA LYS A 546 56.92 -35.95 -8.57
C LYS A 546 58.27 -35.35 -8.17
N LYS A 547 58.48 -35.07 -6.87
CA LYS A 547 59.82 -35.02 -6.27
C LYS A 547 60.42 -36.44 -6.31
N LYS A 548 61.68 -36.55 -6.73
CA LYS A 548 62.47 -37.79 -6.82
C LYS A 548 62.37 -38.63 -5.55
N THR A 549 61.78 -39.82 -5.65
CA THR A 549 62.10 -40.99 -4.83
C THR A 549 61.79 -42.27 -5.63
N ASP A 550 62.67 -43.25 -5.49
CA ASP A 550 62.83 -44.45 -6.33
C ASP A 550 61.72 -45.51 -6.22
N LYS A 551 61.59 -46.29 -7.31
CA LYS A 551 60.77 -47.51 -7.60
C LYS A 551 59.59 -47.30 -8.58
N PRO A 552 59.74 -47.61 -9.89
CA PRO A 552 58.87 -47.05 -10.92
C PRO A 552 58.20 -48.07 -11.88
N GLU A 553 57.35 -49.00 -11.43
CA GLU A 553 56.45 -49.71 -12.40
C GLU A 553 55.19 -50.33 -11.74
N THR A 554 55.33 -51.18 -10.72
CA THR A 554 54.20 -51.91 -10.10
C THR A 554 53.21 -51.04 -9.30
N ALA A 555 53.63 -49.86 -8.83
CA ALA A 555 52.75 -48.93 -8.12
C ALA A 555 51.83 -48.14 -9.05
N VAL A 556 52.24 -47.93 -10.31
CA VAL A 556 51.46 -47.17 -11.30
C VAL A 556 50.34 -48.02 -11.87
N GLU A 557 50.61 -49.30 -12.16
CA GLU A 557 49.61 -50.26 -12.63
C GLU A 557 48.51 -50.51 -11.58
N ASN A 558 48.87 -50.61 -10.29
CA ASN A 558 47.91 -50.77 -9.19
C ASN A 558 47.02 -49.54 -8.96
N VAL A 559 47.48 -48.34 -9.32
CA VAL A 559 46.67 -47.12 -9.24
C VAL A 559 45.77 -47.01 -10.47
N ALA A 560 46.24 -47.42 -11.64
CA ALA A 560 45.45 -47.46 -12.87
C ALA A 560 44.30 -48.47 -12.80
N SER A 561 44.52 -49.66 -12.25
CA SER A 561 43.45 -50.66 -12.05
C SER A 561 42.38 -50.17 -11.07
N ARG A 562 42.79 -49.58 -9.94
CA ARG A 562 41.88 -48.95 -8.98
C ARG A 562 41.10 -47.77 -9.57
N LEU A 563 41.71 -47.00 -10.48
CA LEU A 563 41.03 -45.91 -11.17
C LEU A 563 39.93 -46.44 -12.11
N ALA A 564 40.22 -47.50 -12.87
CA ALA A 564 39.25 -48.16 -13.74
C ALA A 564 38.07 -48.72 -12.94
N ASP A 565 38.32 -49.33 -11.78
CA ASP A 565 37.27 -49.85 -10.88
C ASP A 565 36.38 -48.72 -10.35
N LEU A 566 36.97 -47.60 -9.93
CA LEU A 566 36.22 -46.43 -9.45
C LEU A 566 35.40 -45.80 -10.58
N GLU A 567 35.93 -45.74 -11.80
CA GLU A 567 35.21 -45.26 -12.99
C GLU A 567 34.02 -46.17 -13.34
N ALA A 568 34.20 -47.49 -13.27
CA ALA A 568 33.12 -48.46 -13.48
C ALA A 568 32.02 -48.33 -12.40
N GLN A 569 32.39 -48.18 -11.13
CA GLN A 569 31.43 -47.96 -10.04
C GLN A 569 30.69 -46.62 -10.19
N ALA A 570 31.38 -45.55 -10.59
CA ALA A 570 30.76 -44.26 -10.87
C ALA A 570 29.76 -44.35 -12.04
N ALA A 571 30.09 -45.10 -13.09
CA ALA A 571 29.22 -45.33 -14.24
C ALA A 571 27.97 -46.13 -13.86
N LYS A 572 28.11 -47.18 -13.05
CA LYS A 572 26.99 -47.98 -12.53
C LYS A 572 26.00 -47.13 -11.72
N HIS A 573 26.48 -46.39 -10.74
CA HIS A 573 25.62 -45.50 -9.94
C HIS A 573 24.98 -44.40 -10.80
N LYS A 574 25.67 -43.88 -11.82
CA LYS A 574 25.08 -42.92 -12.75
C LYS A 574 23.92 -43.53 -13.55
N ALA A 575 24.06 -44.76 -14.03
CA ALA A 575 23.02 -45.47 -14.77
C ALA A 575 21.79 -45.74 -13.90
N GLU A 576 21.99 -46.20 -12.66
CA GLU A 576 20.91 -46.45 -11.69
C GLU A 576 20.17 -45.16 -11.29
N TYR A 577 20.89 -44.04 -11.16
CA TYR A 577 20.28 -42.72 -10.98
C TYR A 577 19.41 -42.32 -12.18
N GLU A 578 19.92 -42.51 -13.40
CA GLU A 578 19.20 -42.17 -14.63
C GLU A 578 17.93 -43.02 -14.81
N ASP A 579 17.97 -44.31 -14.47
CA ASP A 579 16.80 -45.20 -14.47
C ASP A 579 15.75 -44.78 -13.42
N ALA A 580 16.18 -44.51 -12.18
CA ALA A 580 15.28 -44.03 -11.14
C ALA A 580 14.62 -42.69 -11.53
N MET A 581 15.39 -41.78 -12.13
CA MET A 581 14.86 -40.50 -12.63
C MET A 581 13.98 -40.66 -13.86
N PHE A 582 14.23 -41.65 -14.72
CA PHE A 582 13.36 -41.99 -15.85
C PHE A 582 11.99 -42.46 -15.34
N LYS A 583 11.96 -43.36 -14.37
CA LYS A 583 10.73 -43.83 -13.71
C LYS A 583 9.95 -42.71 -13.02
N ILE A 584 10.63 -41.65 -12.55
CA ILE A 584 9.99 -40.46 -11.96
C ILE A 584 9.48 -39.48 -13.03
N ARG A 585 10.28 -39.21 -14.06
CA ARG A 585 10.02 -38.14 -15.05
C ARG A 585 9.16 -38.60 -16.22
N GLY A 586 9.19 -39.89 -16.56
CA GLY A 586 8.55 -40.46 -17.75
C GLY A 586 9.33 -40.24 -19.07
N TYR A 587 10.53 -39.64 -19.01
CA TYR A 587 11.39 -39.39 -20.17
C TYR A 587 12.87 -39.42 -19.79
N ARG A 588 13.75 -39.78 -20.75
CA ARG A 588 15.20 -39.75 -20.55
C ARG A 588 15.70 -38.32 -20.75
N ALA A 589 16.55 -37.84 -19.84
CA ALA A 589 17.12 -36.50 -19.96
C ALA A 589 18.17 -36.50 -21.09
N LEU A 590 17.89 -35.79 -22.19
CA LEU A 590 18.85 -35.63 -23.28
C LEU A 590 20.03 -34.75 -22.82
N PRO A 591 21.30 -35.22 -22.92
CA PRO A 591 22.46 -34.50 -22.39
C PRO A 591 22.63 -33.08 -22.94
N HIS A 592 22.27 -32.86 -24.21
CA HIS A 592 22.39 -31.58 -24.91
C HIS A 592 21.21 -30.63 -24.68
N MET A 593 20.10 -31.11 -24.09
CA MET A 593 18.93 -30.27 -23.73
C MET A 593 18.93 -29.86 -22.26
N LYS A 594 20.03 -30.04 -21.53
CA LYS A 594 20.16 -29.45 -20.19
C LYS A 594 20.05 -27.94 -20.33
N TYR A 595 18.98 -27.36 -19.77
CA TYR A 595 18.88 -25.91 -19.59
C TYR A 595 20.16 -25.41 -18.94
N LYS A 596 20.78 -24.39 -19.55
CA LYS A 596 21.91 -23.69 -18.94
C LYS A 596 21.50 -23.32 -17.52
N SER A 597 22.30 -23.73 -16.54
CA SER A 597 22.06 -23.38 -15.14
C SER A 597 21.99 -21.85 -14.99
N HIS A 598 21.30 -21.34 -13.98
CA HIS A 598 21.28 -19.90 -13.70
C HIS A 598 22.70 -19.30 -13.70
N ARG A 599 23.69 -20.05 -13.19
CA ARG A 599 25.11 -19.68 -13.24
C ARG A 599 25.68 -19.59 -14.66
N GLN A 600 25.32 -20.51 -15.55
CA GLN A 600 25.77 -20.51 -16.96
C GLN A 600 25.04 -19.47 -17.81
N VAL A 601 23.84 -19.04 -17.41
CA VAL A 601 23.07 -18.01 -18.12
C VAL A 601 23.46 -16.61 -17.66
N PHE A 602 23.63 -16.41 -16.35
CA PHE A 602 23.77 -15.08 -15.76
C PHE A 602 25.16 -14.80 -15.16
N GLY A 603 26.03 -15.81 -15.08
CA GLY A 603 27.24 -15.73 -14.27
C GLY A 603 26.91 -15.51 -12.79
N TYR A 604 27.91 -15.65 -11.94
CA TYR A 604 27.96 -14.88 -10.69
C TYR A 604 29.36 -14.25 -10.64
N PRO A 605 29.51 -13.02 -10.13
CA PRO A 605 30.81 -12.54 -9.69
C PRO A 605 31.39 -13.51 -8.64
N ALA A 606 32.73 -13.52 -8.50
CA ALA A 606 33.44 -14.32 -7.51
C ALA A 606 32.74 -14.24 -6.15
N THR A 607 32.54 -15.39 -5.51
CA THR A 607 31.77 -15.55 -4.27
C THR A 607 32.00 -14.38 -3.31
N PRO A 608 30.99 -13.54 -3.02
CA PRO A 608 31.10 -12.61 -1.90
C PRO A 608 31.28 -13.43 -0.63
N LYS A 609 32.18 -12.99 0.25
CA LYS A 609 32.38 -13.58 1.59
C LYS A 609 31.00 -13.79 2.24
N PRO A 610 30.75 -14.94 2.90
CA PRO A 610 29.47 -15.19 3.53
C PRO A 610 29.12 -14.01 4.45
N PRO A 611 27.86 -13.53 4.45
CA PRO A 611 27.45 -12.49 5.37
C PRO A 611 27.74 -12.97 6.78
N THR A 612 28.61 -12.24 7.46
CA THR A 612 28.81 -12.41 8.89
C THR A 612 27.53 -11.91 9.56
N LYS A 613 26.78 -12.86 10.12
CA LYS A 613 25.57 -12.72 10.96
C LYS A 613 24.23 -12.92 10.23
N SER A 614 23.42 -13.80 10.82
CA SER A 614 21.97 -13.89 10.57
C SER A 614 21.30 -12.62 11.13
N PRO A 615 20.31 -12.03 10.44
CA PRO A 615 19.54 -10.90 10.96
C PRO A 615 18.65 -11.24 12.17
N PHE A 616 18.64 -12.51 12.60
CA PHE A 616 17.88 -12.99 13.76
C PHE A 616 18.76 -13.37 14.97
N GLN A 617 20.05 -13.02 14.96
CA GLN A 617 20.91 -13.21 16.14
C GLN A 617 20.92 -11.95 17.02
N PRO A 618 20.56 -12.05 18.31
CA PRO A 618 20.66 -10.92 19.23
C PRO A 618 22.12 -10.47 19.35
N ALA A 619 22.33 -9.16 19.28
CA ALA A 619 23.64 -8.53 19.31
C ALA A 619 24.25 -8.65 20.71
N GLY A 620 24.99 -9.74 20.97
CA GLY A 620 25.65 -9.90 22.27
C GLY A 620 26.19 -11.29 22.60
N SER A 621 26.94 -11.95 21.71
CA SER A 621 27.86 -13.00 22.15
C SER A 621 29.00 -13.23 21.15
N LYS A 622 30.18 -12.72 21.46
CA LYS A 622 31.43 -13.18 20.83
C LYS A 622 31.93 -14.40 21.60
N LYS A 623 31.75 -15.62 21.07
CA LYS A 623 32.59 -16.76 21.45
C LYS A 623 33.65 -16.98 20.38
N LYS A 624 34.92 -16.75 20.74
CA LYS A 624 36.11 -17.15 19.98
C LYS A 624 36.06 -18.67 19.77
N ARG A 625 36.04 -19.12 18.52
CA ARG A 625 36.34 -20.53 18.20
C ARG A 625 37.85 -20.72 18.22
N LYS A 626 38.37 -21.24 19.34
CA LYS A 626 39.65 -21.96 19.39
C LYS A 626 39.34 -23.46 19.39
N GLY A 627 40.18 -24.22 18.68
CA GLY A 627 40.50 -25.61 19.03
C GLY A 627 39.61 -26.69 18.42
N LYS A 628 40.24 -27.55 17.61
CA LYS A 628 39.78 -28.90 17.28
C LYS A 628 39.43 -29.67 18.56
N SER A 629 38.35 -30.45 18.57
CA SER A 629 38.28 -31.65 19.40
C SER A 629 37.54 -32.78 18.66
N LYS A 630 38.19 -33.95 18.63
CA LYS A 630 37.57 -35.25 18.42
C LYS A 630 36.77 -35.56 19.68
N HIS A 631 35.51 -36.02 19.59
CA HIS A 631 34.82 -36.87 20.58
C HIS A 631 33.57 -37.46 19.89
N SER A 632 33.49 -38.79 19.73
CA SER A 632 33.00 -39.78 20.71
C SER A 632 31.46 -39.82 20.73
N SER A 633 30.87 -40.81 20.05
CA SER A 633 29.42 -40.93 19.84
C SER A 633 28.66 -41.64 20.98
N LYS A 634 29.21 -41.69 22.19
CA LYS A 634 28.58 -42.41 23.33
C LYS A 634 27.82 -41.50 24.31
N ASP A 635 28.15 -40.22 24.43
CA ASP A 635 27.55 -39.35 25.47
C ASP A 635 26.15 -38.75 25.12
N ASN A 636 25.70 -38.88 23.87
CA ASN A 636 24.42 -38.28 23.43
C ASN A 636 23.17 -39.13 23.75
N LYS A 637 23.32 -40.39 24.18
CA LYS A 637 22.16 -41.24 24.50
C LYS A 637 21.66 -41.07 25.94
N GLU A 638 22.54 -40.75 26.89
CA GLU A 638 22.16 -40.47 28.28
C GLU A 638 21.50 -39.09 28.41
N SER A 639 22.07 -38.07 27.74
CA SER A 639 21.52 -36.71 27.70
C SER A 639 20.08 -36.63 27.17
N PHE A 640 19.69 -37.49 26.22
CA PHE A 640 18.32 -37.50 25.68
C PHE A 640 17.31 -38.17 26.62
N LYS A 641 17.73 -39.20 27.38
CA LYS A 641 16.87 -39.84 28.38
C LYS A 641 16.61 -38.91 29.57
N ASP A 642 17.61 -38.18 30.02
CA ASP A 642 17.46 -37.22 31.12
C ASP A 642 16.61 -36.01 30.71
N GLN A 643 16.71 -35.56 29.46
CA GLN A 643 15.84 -34.52 28.92
C GLN A 643 14.39 -34.98 28.78
N LEU A 644 14.16 -36.25 28.42
CA LEU A 644 12.82 -36.82 28.34
C LEU A 644 12.19 -36.95 29.74
N ALA A 645 12.96 -37.43 30.72
CA ALA A 645 12.53 -37.55 32.11
C ALA A 645 12.23 -36.17 32.73
N ALA A 646 13.04 -35.15 32.43
CA ALA A 646 12.79 -33.78 32.87
C ALA A 646 11.51 -33.21 32.23
N ALA A 647 11.27 -33.46 30.94
CA ALA A 647 10.06 -33.03 30.24
C ALA A 647 8.79 -33.70 30.78
N GLU A 648 8.86 -35.00 31.13
CA GLU A 648 7.74 -35.72 31.74
C GLU A 648 7.44 -35.21 33.15
N LYS A 649 8.48 -34.89 33.94
CA LYS A 649 8.33 -34.29 35.28
C LYS A 649 7.70 -32.90 35.21
N GLN A 650 8.07 -32.11 34.19
CA GLN A 650 7.50 -30.79 33.94
C GLN A 650 6.04 -30.86 33.51
N ARG A 651 5.69 -31.82 32.64
CA ARG A 651 4.30 -32.09 32.23
C ARG A 651 3.43 -32.56 33.39
N ALA A 652 3.96 -33.39 34.30
CA ALA A 652 3.25 -33.79 35.51
C ALA A 652 3.02 -32.61 36.47
N LEU A 653 3.99 -31.68 36.57
CA LEU A 653 3.86 -30.45 37.35
C LEU A 653 2.78 -29.52 36.77
N GLU A 654 2.74 -29.36 35.45
CA GLU A 654 1.74 -28.56 34.74
C GLU A 654 0.33 -29.15 34.88
N ILE A 655 0.18 -30.48 34.83
CA ILE A 655 -1.10 -31.15 35.09
C ILE A 655 -1.54 -30.95 36.55
N LYS A 656 -0.61 -30.97 37.51
CA LYS A 656 -0.90 -30.72 38.93
C LYS A 656 -1.29 -29.26 39.19
N GLN A 657 -0.65 -28.31 38.50
CA GLN A 657 -0.99 -26.88 38.54
C GLN A 657 -2.32 -26.57 37.84
N ALA A 658 -2.65 -27.28 36.75
CA ALA A 658 -3.95 -27.17 36.10
C ALA A 658 -5.09 -27.69 37.01
N LYS A 659 -4.88 -28.84 37.68
CA LYS A 659 -5.83 -29.36 38.68
C LYS A 659 -5.99 -28.45 39.90
N ALA A 660 -4.93 -27.73 40.30
CA ALA A 660 -5.03 -26.75 41.39
C ALA A 660 -5.81 -25.49 40.98
N ARG A 661 -5.74 -25.09 39.70
CA ARG A 661 -6.50 -23.94 39.15
C ARG A 661 -7.99 -24.22 38.99
N ASP A 662 -8.38 -25.46 38.70
CA ASP A 662 -9.80 -25.87 38.69
C ASP A 662 -10.42 -25.93 40.10
N SER A 663 -9.61 -25.91 41.17
CA SER A 663 -10.12 -25.97 42.57
C SER A 663 -10.29 -24.61 43.25
N SER A 664 -10.07 -23.51 42.55
CA SER A 664 -10.09 -22.16 43.12
C SER A 664 -10.84 -21.15 42.25
N ASP A 665 -11.92 -21.56 41.59
CA ASP A 665 -12.83 -20.63 40.91
C ASP A 665 -13.88 -20.10 41.91
N PRO A 666 -13.86 -18.80 42.29
CA PRO A 666 -14.88 -18.20 43.15
C PRO A 666 -16.28 -18.25 42.54
N PHE A 667 -16.38 -18.47 41.22
CA PHE A 667 -17.64 -18.48 40.49
C PHE A 667 -18.43 -19.78 40.70
N GLU A 668 -17.77 -20.94 40.85
CA GLU A 668 -18.47 -22.21 41.14
C GLU A 668 -19.02 -22.26 42.58
N ALA A 669 -18.33 -21.68 43.56
CA ALA A 669 -18.82 -21.57 44.93
C ALA A 669 -20.08 -20.68 45.03
N GLN A 670 -20.17 -19.64 44.20
CA GLN A 670 -21.31 -18.72 44.15
C GLN A 670 -22.52 -19.35 43.44
N VAL A 671 -22.30 -20.17 42.41
CA VAL A 671 -23.35 -20.95 41.73
C VAL A 671 -23.86 -22.10 42.62
N ALA A 672 -23.00 -22.71 43.44
CA ALA A 672 -23.41 -23.73 44.41
C ALA A 672 -24.21 -23.16 45.61
N ALA A 673 -23.92 -21.93 46.04
CA ALA A 673 -24.66 -21.24 47.09
C ALA A 673 -26.08 -20.86 46.64
N ASN A 674 -26.24 -20.35 45.42
CA ASN A 674 -27.54 -19.95 44.88
C ASN A 674 -28.49 -21.13 44.60
N ARG A 675 -27.96 -22.35 44.39
CA ARG A 675 -28.79 -23.56 44.24
C ARG A 675 -29.33 -24.12 45.57
N LYS A 676 -28.78 -23.72 46.72
CA LYS A 676 -29.28 -24.15 48.04
C LYS A 676 -30.38 -23.27 48.61
N THR A 677 -30.59 -22.08 48.06
CA THR A 677 -31.60 -21.11 48.55
C THR A 677 -32.95 -21.18 47.82
N GLU A 678 -33.05 -21.88 46.69
CA GLU A 678 -34.32 -22.05 45.95
C GLU A 678 -35.04 -23.39 46.26
N GLY A 679 -34.57 -24.14 47.27
CA GLY A 679 -35.11 -25.46 47.64
C GLY A 679 -35.86 -25.55 48.97
N ASN A 680 -36.10 -24.43 49.67
CA ASN A 680 -36.92 -24.39 50.88
C ASN A 680 -37.39 -22.95 51.13
N SER A 681 -38.49 -22.55 50.48
CA SER A 681 -39.47 -21.51 50.87
C SER A 681 -40.59 -21.51 49.85
#